data_AF-A0A1Q9CNL6-F1
#
_entry.id   AF-A0A1Q9CNL6-F1
#
_cell.length_a   1.000
_cell.length_b   1.000
_cell.length_c   1.000
_cell.angle_alpha   90.00
_cell.angle_beta   90.00
_cell.angle_gamma   90.00
#
_symmetry.space_group_name_H-M   'P 1'
#
loop_
_entity.id
_entity.type
_entity.pdbx_description
1 polymer ?
#
loop_
_entity_poly.entity_id
_entity_poly.type
_entity_poly.pdbx_seq_one_letter_code
_entity_poly.pdbx_strand_id
1 'polypeptide(L)'
;MRCSFKGAALVFSLVSLGIVFHNFRGINHMTSQRDPPSLQNLLTNQAQSAKSSPPTSKVTLGEARNRNKPATLRDRSPYRVLAAECIMPSGAKSNWRQVPERDLETIRSKPASSVKSCEKRGDALVFHLNLLEAKKATGFAYEMPFPRYIVADESGSWRSTRSTLQLFHVDDKEQFHPMGPAHSNHADIAEKGDGAFSHWRHAITSGPWCKSMLRFSTPKNVPLKKVRAMVAVVFPMVPPFGWIEFNRGKHVVHQEVFRELFLQTFPTAGVARPHLIDAAEDTIPNTRYVWRVGGNHEFELPLKDGELYEKRLPYQIVEWYEEFERRGGVLYPPPGTYFYYQNKVGLARLFIERKVKIPPTWVITSAEEAKMEKDNIRFPVVIKDPYGFSSLGLLQAANPDEFVEKMELYFSKALPDVEAIVQSKVIALKEARVTYVDGRPFHGYWRIRQSLKSASAASNLGGFQDFNFPLDAIAPYVAEFANRTGIPVGGVDFIWEEEDADVKTMPYTLEVSPTSDINPPAPLSWHKTYAEFKHTSGYRKAYLEVRRQWTEFMVLAVIDRYRRERRHLFVDIDNVVSLSMDRVRRWRGDKNAYKASEVMKDVPVPGAADALRRLREQYFIRFLTARGSYEDPFNVTQTWLELNDFEYDELIVVDRPQSKVCHLTPETILVDDFTQGHEKEEPSLNQKFMDKLSAAKLPFVRFPLGGSWEEIMPQLVR
;
A
#
# COMPACT_ATOMS: atom_id res chain seq x y z
N MET A 1 -27.95 -26.31 64.28
CA MET A 1 -29.17 -27.11 63.98
C MET A 1 -28.95 -27.87 62.68
N ARG A 2 -29.11 -29.21 62.75
CA ARG A 2 -29.57 -30.22 61.74
C ARG A 2 -29.22 -30.02 60.25
N CYS A 3 -28.39 -30.92 59.68
CA CYS A 3 -28.75 -32.08 58.79
C CYS A 3 -29.04 -31.66 57.33
N SER A 4 -28.71 -32.38 56.25
CA SER A 4 -28.02 -33.66 55.97
C SER A 4 -27.86 -33.82 54.44
N PHE A 5 -26.82 -34.57 54.01
CA PHE A 5 -26.74 -35.52 52.87
C PHE A 5 -27.40 -35.25 51.50
N LYS A 6 -26.62 -35.42 50.42
CA LYS A 6 -26.61 -36.62 49.54
C LYS A 6 -25.54 -36.51 48.44
N GLY A 7 -24.78 -37.59 48.23
CA GLY A 7 -23.83 -37.73 47.12
C GLY A 7 -24.46 -38.33 45.87
N ALA A 8 -23.74 -38.28 44.76
CA ALA A 8 -23.89 -39.19 43.63
C ALA A 8 -22.65 -39.16 42.70
N ALA A 9 -22.09 -40.36 42.52
CA ALA A 9 -21.54 -40.95 41.29
C ALA A 9 -20.42 -40.21 40.51
N LEU A 10 -19.21 -40.73 40.71
CA LEU A 10 -18.08 -40.69 39.77
C LEU A 10 -18.39 -41.63 38.60
N VAL A 11 -18.44 -41.12 37.36
CA VAL A 11 -18.43 -41.94 36.13
C VAL A 11 -17.09 -41.72 35.44
N PHE A 12 -16.19 -42.69 35.54
CA PHE A 12 -15.02 -42.79 34.67
C PHE A 12 -15.46 -43.47 33.36
N SER A 13 -15.46 -42.72 32.26
CA SER A 13 -15.45 -43.29 30.92
C SER A 13 -14.02 -43.27 30.39
N LEU A 14 -13.42 -44.47 30.35
CA LEU A 14 -12.26 -44.81 29.53
C LEU A 14 -12.68 -44.75 28.06
N VAL A 15 -12.13 -43.81 27.30
CA VAL A 15 -12.11 -43.89 25.83
C VAL A 15 -10.66 -44.02 25.41
N SER A 16 -10.32 -45.23 24.97
CA SER A 16 -9.05 -45.66 24.42
C SER A 16 -8.79 -44.97 23.08
N LEU A 17 -7.77 -44.12 22.98
CA LEU A 17 -7.25 -43.66 21.70
C LEU A 17 -6.25 -44.70 21.20
N GLY A 18 -6.66 -45.51 20.22
CA GLY A 18 -5.77 -46.40 19.47
C GLY A 18 -4.85 -45.59 18.57
N ILE A 19 -3.57 -45.50 18.93
CA ILE A 19 -2.50 -45.02 18.05
C ILE A 19 -2.03 -46.22 17.21
N VAL A 20 -2.37 -46.22 15.93
CA VAL A 20 -1.85 -47.17 14.96
C VAL A 20 -0.47 -46.67 14.51
N PHE A 21 0.59 -47.33 14.97
CA PHE A 21 1.93 -47.20 14.39
C PHE A 21 2.00 -48.06 13.12
N HIS A 22 2.27 -47.45 11.97
CA HIS A 22 2.75 -48.18 10.79
C HIS A 22 4.28 -48.20 10.81
N ASN A 23 4.83 -49.39 11.02
CA ASN A 23 6.22 -49.72 10.80
C ASN A 23 6.50 -49.74 9.29
N PHE A 24 7.50 -48.98 8.83
CA PHE A 24 8.19 -49.29 7.58
C PHE A 24 9.69 -49.43 7.84
N ARG A 25 10.19 -50.64 7.61
CA ARG A 25 11.61 -50.98 7.53
C ARG A 25 12.04 -50.96 6.08
N GLY A 26 13.16 -50.27 5.82
CA GLY A 26 14.17 -50.64 4.82
C GLY A 26 14.07 -49.98 3.44
N ILE A 27 15.11 -49.23 3.05
CA ILE A 27 16.13 -49.62 2.03
C ILE A 27 17.11 -48.44 1.78
N ASN A 28 18.28 -48.82 1.25
CA ASN A 28 19.60 -48.18 1.23
C ASN A 28 19.79 -46.84 0.47
N HIS A 29 20.87 -46.17 0.90
CA HIS A 29 21.62 -45.04 0.33
C HIS A 29 21.65 -44.88 -1.19
N MET A 30 21.46 -43.63 -1.66
CA MET A 30 22.35 -42.94 -2.60
C MET A 30 22.35 -41.43 -2.31
N THR A 31 23.53 -40.89 -2.01
CA THR A 31 23.77 -39.45 -1.76
C THR A 31 24.20 -38.76 -3.05
N SER A 32 23.51 -37.68 -3.43
CA SER A 32 24.10 -36.62 -4.25
C SER A 32 23.83 -35.27 -3.58
N GLN A 33 24.86 -34.71 -2.96
CA GLN A 33 24.83 -33.39 -2.36
C GLN A 33 24.74 -32.32 -3.45
N ARG A 34 23.75 -31.43 -3.34
CA ARG A 34 23.85 -30.06 -3.83
C ARG A 34 23.55 -29.16 -2.64
N ASP A 35 24.51 -28.32 -2.28
CA ASP A 35 24.37 -27.36 -1.19
C ASP A 35 23.32 -26.29 -1.56
N PRO A 36 22.46 -25.88 -0.61
CA PRO A 36 21.61 -24.72 -0.78
C PRO A 36 22.43 -23.41 -0.78
N PRO A 37 21.98 -22.36 -1.47
CA PRO A 37 22.72 -21.10 -1.55
C PRO A 37 22.79 -20.41 -0.17
N SER A 38 23.96 -19.86 0.15
CA SER A 38 24.21 -19.18 1.42
C SER A 38 23.45 -17.84 1.50
N LEU A 39 23.01 -17.50 2.73
CA LEU A 39 22.27 -16.29 3.09
C LEU A 39 22.92 -14.98 2.61
N GLN A 40 24.22 -15.02 2.33
CA GLN A 40 25.02 -13.86 1.93
C GLN A 40 24.71 -13.40 0.50
N ASN A 41 24.28 -14.31 -0.40
CA ASN A 41 23.97 -14.01 -1.79
C ASN A 41 22.60 -13.30 -1.99
N LEU A 42 21.65 -13.52 -1.06
CA LEU A 42 20.34 -12.86 -1.11
C LEU A 42 20.40 -11.38 -0.70
N LEU A 43 21.37 -11.00 0.15
CA LEU A 43 21.50 -9.62 0.63
C LEU A 43 22.41 -8.74 -0.24
N THR A 44 23.25 -9.32 -1.11
CA THR A 44 24.19 -8.55 -1.97
C THR A 44 23.63 -8.18 -3.34
N ASN A 45 22.60 -8.89 -3.84
CA ASN A 45 22.03 -8.63 -5.17
C ASN A 45 21.20 -7.33 -5.30
N GLN A 46 21.00 -6.57 -4.22
CA GLN A 46 20.41 -5.22 -4.28
C GLN A 46 21.45 -4.08 -4.36
N ALA A 47 22.75 -4.36 -4.26
CA ALA A 47 23.79 -3.33 -4.21
C ALA A 47 24.75 -3.29 -5.42
N GLN A 48 24.65 -4.22 -6.37
CA GLN A 48 25.59 -4.32 -7.51
C GLN A 48 24.86 -4.44 -8.85
N SER A 49 24.24 -3.35 -9.30
CA SER A 49 23.77 -3.18 -10.68
C SER A 49 24.08 -1.76 -11.15
N ALA A 50 25.36 -1.40 -11.20
CA ALA A 50 25.86 -0.26 -11.98
C ALA A 50 27.37 -0.37 -12.13
N LYS A 51 27.82 -0.96 -13.25
CA LYS A 51 29.09 -0.72 -13.97
C LYS A 51 29.53 -1.97 -14.73
N SER A 52 29.25 -2.02 -16.02
CA SER A 52 30.22 -2.51 -17.01
C SER A 52 29.86 -2.00 -18.40
N SER A 53 30.78 -1.25 -19.00
CA SER A 53 30.75 -0.82 -20.40
C SER A 53 31.19 -1.98 -21.30
N PRO A 54 30.69 -2.10 -22.55
CA PRO A 54 31.16 -3.10 -23.48
C PRO A 54 32.40 -2.61 -24.27
N PRO A 55 33.32 -3.50 -24.69
CA PRO A 55 34.37 -3.14 -25.61
C PRO A 55 33.86 -3.18 -27.07
N THR A 56 34.21 -2.14 -27.81
CA THR A 56 33.98 -2.01 -29.26
C THR A 56 34.98 -2.86 -30.03
N SER A 57 34.51 -3.89 -30.73
CA SER A 57 35.27 -4.55 -31.80
C SER A 57 34.87 -3.96 -33.15
N LYS A 58 35.88 -3.46 -33.87
CA LYS A 58 35.81 -3.04 -35.26
C LYS A 58 35.53 -4.26 -36.14
N VAL A 59 34.48 -4.20 -36.97
CA VAL A 59 34.33 -5.08 -38.12
C VAL A 59 34.06 -4.24 -39.37
N THR A 60 34.83 -4.59 -40.39
CA THR A 60 35.03 -3.99 -41.71
C THR A 60 33.78 -3.94 -42.59
N LEU A 61 33.68 -2.85 -43.36
CA LEU A 61 32.80 -2.65 -44.50
C LEU A 61 33.07 -3.69 -45.60
N GLY A 62 32.03 -4.38 -46.03
CA GLY A 62 32.00 -5.20 -47.24
C GLY A 62 30.74 -4.88 -48.03
N GLU A 63 30.92 -4.19 -49.16
CA GLU A 63 29.87 -3.91 -50.14
C GLU A 63 29.38 -5.21 -50.80
N ALA A 64 28.06 -5.40 -50.84
CA ALA A 64 27.43 -6.27 -51.83
C ALA A 64 26.05 -5.74 -52.20
N ARG A 65 25.96 -5.19 -53.41
CA ARG A 65 24.71 -4.92 -54.12
C ARG A 65 23.94 -6.22 -54.29
N ASN A 66 22.66 -6.27 -53.87
CA ASN A 66 21.69 -7.00 -54.68
C ASN A 66 20.26 -6.48 -54.53
N ARG A 67 19.63 -6.41 -55.69
CA ARG A 67 18.26 -5.96 -55.94
C ARG A 67 17.28 -6.92 -55.31
N ASN A 68 16.26 -6.41 -54.61
CA ASN A 68 14.91 -6.97 -54.64
C ASN A 68 13.87 -5.95 -54.17
N LYS A 69 12.76 -5.92 -54.92
CA LYS A 69 11.59 -5.04 -54.76
C LYS A 69 10.93 -5.26 -53.39
N PRO A 70 10.35 -4.22 -52.74
CA PRO A 70 9.64 -4.41 -51.49
C PRO A 70 8.25 -5.00 -51.75
N ALA A 71 7.96 -6.09 -51.05
CA ALA A 71 6.60 -6.59 -50.86
C ALA A 71 5.87 -5.63 -49.91
N THR A 72 4.67 -5.21 -50.32
CA THR A 72 3.74 -4.41 -49.53
C THR A 72 3.29 -5.18 -48.29
N LEU A 73 3.85 -4.85 -47.13
CA LEU A 73 3.30 -5.23 -45.84
C LEU A 73 2.12 -4.31 -45.53
N ARG A 74 0.91 -4.89 -45.56
CA ARG A 74 -0.32 -4.28 -45.09
C ARG A 74 -0.22 -4.12 -43.57
N ASP A 75 0.03 -2.90 -43.15
CA ASP A 75 -0.15 -2.45 -41.79
C ASP A 75 -1.65 -2.46 -41.46
N ARG A 76 -2.05 -3.22 -40.44
CA ARG A 76 -3.41 -3.23 -39.87
C ARG A 76 -3.33 -2.62 -38.47
N SER A 77 -3.28 -1.30 -38.40
CA SER A 77 -3.61 -0.54 -37.20
C SER A 77 -5.08 -0.11 -37.26
N PRO A 78 -5.94 -0.50 -36.29
CA PRO A 78 -7.37 -0.21 -36.33
C PRO A 78 -7.69 1.11 -35.61
N TYR A 79 -7.09 2.24 -35.98
CA TYR A 79 -7.49 3.55 -35.45
C TYR A 79 -7.33 4.65 -36.51
N ARG A 80 -8.20 4.63 -37.52
CA ARG A 80 -8.43 5.77 -38.42
C ARG A 80 -9.84 5.69 -39.01
N VAL A 81 -10.83 6.23 -38.30
CA VAL A 81 -11.90 7.12 -38.79
C VAL A 81 -12.56 7.71 -37.54
N LEU A 82 -12.62 9.04 -37.46
CA LEU A 82 -13.64 9.89 -36.81
C LEU A 82 -12.99 11.18 -36.26
N ALA A 83 -12.69 12.10 -37.17
CA ALA A 83 -12.43 13.50 -36.85
C ALA A 83 -13.09 14.37 -37.91
N ALA A 84 -14.42 14.27 -38.03
CA ALA A 84 -15.27 15.21 -38.76
C ALA A 84 -16.74 14.83 -38.54
N GLU A 85 -17.29 15.06 -37.35
CA GLU A 85 -18.75 15.15 -37.10
C GLU A 85 -19.03 15.61 -35.65
N CYS A 86 -18.53 16.81 -35.30
CA CYS A 86 -18.95 17.50 -34.08
C CYS A 86 -20.10 18.47 -34.37
N ILE A 87 -21.24 17.92 -34.78
CA ILE A 87 -22.58 18.44 -34.47
C ILE A 87 -23.47 17.20 -34.35
N MET A 88 -23.61 16.64 -33.13
CA MET A 88 -24.59 15.57 -32.89
C MET A 88 -25.90 16.16 -32.38
N PRO A 89 -27.06 15.82 -32.99
CA PRO A 89 -28.36 16.00 -32.37
C PRO A 89 -28.52 15.03 -31.19
N SER A 90 -29.38 15.41 -30.25
CA SER A 90 -29.80 14.60 -29.11
C SER A 90 -30.23 13.19 -29.53
N GLY A 91 -29.48 12.15 -29.09
CA GLY A 91 -29.93 10.76 -29.13
C GLY A 91 -29.00 9.78 -29.86
N ALA A 92 -27.83 9.50 -29.28
CA ALA A 92 -27.10 8.28 -29.60
C ALA A 92 -26.41 7.74 -28.33
N LYS A 93 -26.79 6.52 -27.93
CA LYS A 93 -26.13 5.78 -26.83
C LYS A 93 -24.79 5.26 -27.35
N SER A 94 -23.70 5.73 -26.77
CA SER A 94 -22.35 5.25 -27.06
C SER A 94 -22.07 3.94 -26.30
N ASN A 95 -21.59 2.94 -27.03
CA ASN A 95 -21.10 1.67 -26.48
C ASN A 95 -19.72 1.89 -25.85
N TRP A 96 -19.68 2.44 -24.65
CA TRP A 96 -18.51 2.38 -23.77
C TRP A 96 -18.57 1.07 -23.00
N ARG A 97 -17.50 0.27 -23.00
CA ARG A 97 -17.39 -0.87 -22.07
C ARG A 97 -17.30 -0.29 -20.65
N GLN A 98 -18.45 -0.30 -19.98
CA GLN A 98 -18.66 0.14 -18.62
C GLN A 98 -17.80 -0.69 -17.66
N VAL A 99 -17.37 -0.05 -16.56
CA VAL A 99 -17.06 -0.78 -15.33
C VAL A 99 -18.31 -1.60 -14.98
N PRO A 100 -18.21 -2.90 -14.64
CA PRO A 100 -19.39 -3.68 -14.27
C PRO A 100 -20.21 -2.93 -13.22
N GLU A 101 -21.52 -2.79 -13.45
CA GLU A 101 -22.46 -2.03 -12.62
C GLU A 101 -22.38 -2.42 -11.11
N ARG A 102 -21.94 -3.66 -10.85
CA ARG A 102 -21.64 -4.25 -9.54
C ARG A 102 -20.60 -3.47 -8.69
N ASP A 103 -19.60 -2.83 -9.29
CA ASP A 103 -18.56 -2.10 -8.55
C ASP A 103 -19.09 -0.75 -8.01
N LEU A 104 -19.98 -0.11 -8.77
CA LEU A 104 -20.68 1.12 -8.35
C LEU A 104 -21.78 0.83 -7.32
N GLU A 105 -22.46 -0.31 -7.42
CA GLU A 105 -23.46 -0.74 -6.43
C GLU A 105 -22.88 -0.88 -5.03
N THR A 106 -21.62 -1.32 -4.89
CA THR A 106 -21.02 -1.45 -3.56
C THR A 106 -20.76 -0.09 -2.92
N ILE A 107 -20.22 0.88 -3.66
CA ILE A 107 -20.07 2.27 -3.20
C ILE A 107 -21.44 2.88 -2.83
N ARG A 108 -22.49 2.53 -3.58
CA ARG A 108 -23.88 2.98 -3.35
C ARG A 108 -24.58 2.29 -2.18
N SER A 109 -24.12 1.12 -1.74
CA SER A 109 -24.86 0.28 -0.79
C SER A 109 -24.99 0.87 0.62
N LYS A 110 -24.09 1.79 1.03
CA LYS A 110 -24.20 2.65 2.23
C LYS A 110 -23.38 3.94 2.08
N PRO A 111 -23.85 4.97 1.35
CA PRO A 111 -23.14 6.23 1.33
C PRO A 111 -23.01 6.75 2.77
N ALA A 112 -21.81 7.24 3.12
CA ALA A 112 -21.69 8.04 4.33
C ALA A 112 -22.74 9.16 4.25
N SER A 113 -23.35 9.57 5.37
CA SER A 113 -24.41 10.61 5.36
C SER A 113 -24.01 11.88 4.61
N SER A 114 -22.70 12.14 4.52
CA SER A 114 -22.07 13.25 3.84
C SER A 114 -21.91 13.15 2.33
N VAL A 115 -22.27 12.04 1.68
CA VAL A 115 -22.26 11.89 0.21
C VAL A 115 -23.65 11.52 -0.28
N LYS A 116 -24.20 12.34 -1.19
CA LYS A 116 -25.49 12.08 -1.84
C LYS A 116 -25.37 10.99 -2.90
N SER A 117 -24.33 11.06 -3.71
CA SER A 117 -24.07 10.11 -4.80
C SER A 117 -22.58 10.09 -5.16
N CYS A 118 -22.16 9.00 -5.80
CA CYS A 118 -20.85 8.86 -6.41
C CYS A 118 -21.03 8.40 -7.87
N GLU A 119 -20.32 9.05 -8.78
CA GLU A 119 -20.24 8.67 -10.19
C GLU A 119 -18.81 8.69 -10.69
N LYS A 120 -18.55 7.98 -11.79
CA LYS A 120 -17.27 7.99 -12.48
C LYS A 120 -17.36 8.91 -13.70
N ARG A 121 -16.40 9.81 -13.89
CA ARG A 121 -16.27 10.68 -15.09
C ARG A 121 -14.84 10.58 -15.61
N GLY A 122 -14.65 9.94 -16.76
CA GLY A 122 -13.31 9.54 -17.21
C GLY A 122 -12.69 8.61 -16.18
N ASP A 123 -11.46 8.90 -15.73
CA ASP A 123 -10.87 8.20 -14.59
C ASP A 123 -11.30 8.76 -13.23
N ALA A 124 -11.76 10.00 -13.15
CA ALA A 124 -12.10 10.62 -11.88
C ALA A 124 -13.31 9.98 -11.18
N LEU A 125 -13.23 9.86 -9.86
CA LEU A 125 -14.37 9.58 -8.98
C LEU A 125 -14.95 10.91 -8.49
N VAL A 126 -16.24 11.08 -8.69
CA VAL A 126 -16.97 12.33 -8.48
C VAL A 126 -18.01 12.10 -7.38
N PHE A 127 -17.74 12.65 -6.20
CA PHE A 127 -18.56 12.52 -5.00
C PHE A 127 -19.40 13.78 -4.80
N HIS A 128 -20.70 13.65 -4.98
CA HIS A 128 -21.66 14.73 -4.74
C HIS A 128 -21.91 14.85 -3.24
N LEU A 129 -21.49 15.96 -2.63
CA LEU A 129 -21.52 16.12 -1.17
C LEU A 129 -22.92 16.45 -0.65
N ASN A 130 -23.27 15.87 0.51
CA ASN A 130 -24.50 16.19 1.23
C ASN A 130 -24.28 17.40 2.14
N LEU A 131 -24.43 18.60 1.59
CA LEU A 131 -24.23 19.87 2.32
C LEU A 131 -25.16 20.06 3.53
N LEU A 132 -26.22 19.25 3.68
CA LEU A 132 -27.06 19.26 4.90
C LEU A 132 -26.30 18.78 6.14
N GLU A 133 -25.25 17.98 5.96
CA GLU A 133 -24.39 17.50 7.05
C GLU A 133 -23.33 18.54 7.45
N ALA A 134 -23.15 19.60 6.66
CA ALA A 134 -22.16 20.63 6.93
C ALA A 134 -22.65 21.60 8.01
N LYS A 135 -21.83 21.78 9.04
CA LYS A 135 -22.07 22.67 10.18
C LYS A 135 -21.14 23.87 10.08
N LYS A 136 -21.66 25.05 10.38
CA LYS A 136 -20.82 26.24 10.50
C LYS A 136 -19.87 26.07 11.69
N ALA A 137 -18.57 26.22 11.47
CA ALA A 137 -17.55 26.12 12.52
C ALA A 137 -17.21 27.52 13.05
N THR A 138 -16.45 28.32 12.30
CA THR A 138 -16.04 29.69 12.66
C THR A 138 -15.91 30.55 11.40
N GLY A 139 -16.22 31.84 11.50
CA GLY A 139 -16.09 32.77 10.37
C GLY A 139 -16.80 32.29 9.09
N PHE A 140 -16.05 32.12 8.01
CA PHE A 140 -16.50 31.55 6.72
C PHE A 140 -16.38 30.02 6.62
N ALA A 141 -15.83 29.36 7.64
CA ALA A 141 -15.60 27.93 7.64
C ALA A 141 -16.84 27.11 7.99
N TYR A 142 -17.04 26.06 7.21
CA TYR A 142 -17.97 24.97 7.43
C TYR A 142 -17.19 23.67 7.61
N GLU A 143 -17.77 22.73 8.35
CA GLU A 143 -17.22 21.40 8.58
C GLU A 143 -18.26 20.33 8.34
N MET A 144 -17.86 19.23 7.72
CA MET A 144 -18.69 18.03 7.61
C MET A 144 -17.86 16.77 7.79
N PRO A 145 -18.48 15.66 8.25
CA PRO A 145 -17.89 14.35 8.11
C PRO A 145 -17.53 14.12 6.65
N PHE A 146 -16.33 13.64 6.38
CA PHE A 146 -15.90 13.30 5.04
C PHE A 146 -15.77 11.79 4.94
N PRO A 147 -16.10 11.17 3.79
CA PRO A 147 -15.95 9.73 3.65
C PRO A 147 -14.50 9.30 3.87
N ARG A 148 -14.28 8.32 4.75
CA ARG A 148 -12.95 7.81 5.10
C ARG A 148 -12.19 7.27 3.91
N TYR A 149 -12.93 6.79 2.92
CA TYR A 149 -12.34 6.24 1.73
C TYR A 149 -11.81 7.29 0.77
N ILE A 150 -12.23 8.56 0.87
CA ILE A 150 -11.59 9.60 0.05
C ILE A 150 -10.17 9.82 0.60
N VAL A 151 -9.22 9.10 0.03
CA VAL A 151 -7.80 9.10 0.44
C VAL A 151 -7.07 10.08 -0.43
N ALA A 152 -7.32 11.33 -0.10
CA ALA A 152 -6.65 12.41 -0.78
C ALA A 152 -5.35 12.83 -0.11
N ASP A 153 -5.13 12.49 1.16
CA ASP A 153 -3.90 12.82 1.87
C ASP A 153 -2.76 11.84 1.58
N GLU A 154 -1.53 12.36 1.49
CA GLU A 154 -0.35 11.64 1.98
C GLU A 154 -0.40 11.67 3.52
N SER A 155 -0.62 10.51 4.12
CA SER A 155 -0.76 10.37 5.57
C SER A 155 0.60 10.51 6.25
N GLY A 156 0.73 11.42 7.21
CA GLY A 156 1.81 11.37 8.20
C GLY A 156 2.77 12.55 8.27
N SER A 157 2.58 13.62 7.50
CA SER A 157 3.22 14.89 7.85
C SER A 157 2.17 16.00 7.95
N TRP A 158 2.16 16.72 9.06
CA TRP A 158 1.42 17.98 9.24
C TRP A 158 1.84 19.09 8.25
N ARG A 159 2.67 18.73 7.26
CA ARG A 159 3.31 19.58 6.26
C ARG A 159 3.04 19.13 4.83
N SER A 160 2.31 18.03 4.57
CA SER A 160 2.03 17.64 3.18
C SER A 160 0.98 18.58 2.61
N THR A 161 1.36 19.43 1.66
CA THR A 161 0.44 20.21 0.81
C THR A 161 -0.19 19.33 -0.29
N ARG A 162 0.02 18.02 -0.22
CA ARG A 162 -0.29 17.07 -1.29
C ARG A 162 -1.64 16.42 -1.01
N SER A 163 -2.65 16.94 -1.69
CA SER A 163 -3.97 16.34 -1.77
C SER A 163 -4.26 15.88 -3.19
N THR A 164 -4.82 14.69 -3.38
CA THR A 164 -5.47 14.34 -4.66
C THR A 164 -6.96 14.72 -4.69
N LEU A 165 -7.47 15.30 -3.60
CA LEU A 165 -8.83 15.83 -3.55
C LEU A 165 -8.84 17.19 -4.21
N GLN A 166 -9.65 17.30 -5.24
CA GLN A 166 -10.10 18.58 -5.75
C GLN A 166 -11.54 18.80 -5.30
N LEU A 167 -11.87 20.01 -4.90
CA LEU A 167 -13.22 20.38 -4.50
C LEU A 167 -13.75 21.36 -5.52
N PHE A 168 -15.01 21.19 -5.91
CA PHE A 168 -15.68 22.03 -6.89
C PHE A 168 -17.00 22.55 -6.33
N HIS A 169 -17.30 23.79 -6.67
CA HIS A 169 -18.61 24.38 -6.57
C HIS A 169 -19.35 24.18 -7.90
N VAL A 170 -20.60 23.73 -7.86
CA VAL A 170 -21.45 23.63 -9.05
C VAL A 170 -22.44 24.78 -9.06
N ASP A 171 -22.36 25.61 -10.10
CA ASP A 171 -23.25 26.76 -10.25
C ASP A 171 -24.63 26.40 -10.84
N ASP A 172 -25.48 27.41 -11.04
CA ASP A 172 -26.83 27.23 -11.56
C ASP A 172 -26.87 26.68 -13.00
N LYS A 173 -25.76 26.78 -13.73
CA LYS A 173 -25.59 26.28 -15.10
C LYS A 173 -24.92 24.90 -15.14
N GLU A 174 -24.80 24.23 -13.99
CA GLU A 174 -24.11 22.94 -13.86
C GLU A 174 -22.61 23.01 -14.23
N GLN A 175 -22.00 24.20 -14.14
CA GLN A 175 -20.57 24.38 -14.40
C GLN A 175 -19.78 24.16 -13.11
N PHE A 176 -18.66 23.45 -13.25
CA PHE A 176 -17.76 23.10 -12.16
C PHE A 176 -16.73 24.22 -11.99
N HIS A 177 -16.76 24.87 -10.84
CA HIS A 177 -15.81 25.92 -10.47
C HIS A 177 -14.85 25.35 -9.42
N PRO A 178 -13.53 25.26 -9.71
CA PRO A 178 -12.58 24.74 -8.75
C PRO A 178 -12.53 25.65 -7.51
N MET A 179 -12.43 25.00 -6.36
CA MET A 179 -12.23 25.64 -5.08
C MET A 179 -10.75 25.99 -4.89
N GLY A 180 -10.42 26.72 -3.81
CA GLY A 180 -9.03 27.05 -3.47
C GLY A 180 -8.16 25.80 -3.24
N PRO A 181 -6.84 25.95 -3.05
CA PRO A 181 -5.95 24.80 -2.91
C PRO A 181 -6.33 23.95 -1.70
N ALA A 182 -6.15 22.63 -1.86
CA ALA A 182 -6.32 21.69 -0.76
C ALA A 182 -5.34 21.99 0.38
N HIS A 183 -5.74 21.62 1.60
CA HIS A 183 -4.96 21.81 2.84
C HIS A 183 -4.67 23.28 3.16
N SER A 184 -5.59 24.18 2.76
CA SER A 184 -5.58 25.56 3.22
C SER A 184 -5.54 25.61 4.76
N ASN A 185 -4.81 26.57 5.33
CA ASN A 185 -4.74 26.73 6.78
C ASN A 185 -6.16 26.93 7.34
N HIS A 186 -6.48 26.23 8.42
CA HIS A 186 -7.80 26.30 9.05
C HIS A 186 -8.20 27.72 9.47
N ALA A 187 -7.23 28.54 9.91
CA ALA A 187 -7.45 29.95 10.20
C ALA A 187 -7.76 30.75 8.92
N ASP A 188 -7.03 30.51 7.83
CA ASP A 188 -7.29 31.17 6.54
C ASP A 188 -8.68 30.81 5.99
N ILE A 189 -9.12 29.56 6.12
CA ILE A 189 -10.48 29.15 5.72
C ILE A 189 -11.54 29.92 6.53
N ALA A 190 -11.30 30.13 7.83
CA ALA A 190 -12.22 30.84 8.70
C ALA A 190 -12.22 32.37 8.44
N GLU A 191 -11.05 32.97 8.21
CA GLU A 191 -10.87 34.42 8.11
C GLU A 191 -11.07 34.95 6.68
N LYS A 192 -10.45 34.32 5.69
CA LYS A 192 -10.47 34.76 4.28
C LYS A 192 -11.58 34.05 3.50
N GLY A 193 -11.73 32.75 3.74
CA GLY A 193 -12.66 31.88 3.05
C GLY A 193 -12.37 31.79 1.54
N ASP A 194 -13.32 32.22 0.71
CA ASP A 194 -13.25 32.29 -0.75
C ASP A 194 -12.92 30.94 -1.43
N GLY A 195 -13.61 29.89 -0.98
CA GLY A 195 -13.44 28.55 -1.53
C GLY A 195 -12.22 27.80 -1.00
N ALA A 196 -11.46 28.34 -0.04
CA ALA A 196 -10.39 27.60 0.63
C ALA A 196 -10.94 26.35 1.33
N PHE A 197 -10.21 25.22 1.25
CA PHE A 197 -10.58 23.98 1.91
C PHE A 197 -9.39 23.17 2.45
N SER A 198 -9.68 22.33 3.43
CA SER A 198 -8.77 21.39 4.06
C SER A 198 -9.57 20.15 4.44
N HIS A 199 -8.97 18.98 4.32
CA HIS A 199 -9.52 17.75 4.85
C HIS A 199 -8.44 17.08 5.69
N TRP A 200 -8.85 16.28 6.67
CA TRP A 200 -7.92 15.57 7.55
C TRP A 200 -8.57 14.32 8.11
N ARG A 201 -7.74 13.44 8.67
CA ARG A 201 -8.17 12.28 9.43
C ARG A 201 -7.80 12.48 10.89
N HIS A 202 -8.72 12.18 11.79
CA HIS A 202 -8.30 11.95 13.17
C HIS A 202 -7.35 10.75 13.21
N ALA A 203 -6.34 10.79 14.09
CA ALA A 203 -5.40 9.69 14.26
C ALA A 203 -6.17 8.38 14.49
N ILE A 204 -5.72 7.29 13.85
CA ILE A 204 -6.29 5.93 13.98
C ILE A 204 -6.39 5.49 15.45
N THR A 205 -5.56 6.08 16.29
CA THR A 205 -5.47 5.79 17.72
C THR A 205 -6.62 6.36 18.55
N SER A 206 -7.42 7.28 18.00
CA SER A 206 -8.70 7.72 18.59
C SER A 206 -9.83 6.67 18.49
N GLY A 207 -9.45 5.41 18.25
CA GLY A 207 -10.32 4.26 18.09
C GLY A 207 -10.46 3.81 16.62
N PRO A 208 -11.03 2.62 16.37
CA PRO A 208 -11.24 2.07 15.02
C PRO A 208 -12.19 2.91 14.14
N TRP A 209 -12.62 4.07 14.65
CA TRP A 209 -13.56 4.99 14.05
C TRP A 209 -12.96 6.36 13.69
N CYS A 210 -11.70 6.43 13.29
CA CYS A 210 -11.09 7.68 12.83
C CYS A 210 -11.97 8.37 11.77
N LYS A 211 -12.63 9.47 12.15
CA LYS A 211 -13.47 10.27 11.26
C LYS A 211 -12.56 11.04 10.32
N SER A 212 -12.83 10.98 9.03
CA SER A 212 -12.32 11.99 8.10
C SER A 212 -13.23 13.20 8.18
N MET A 213 -12.65 14.39 8.09
CA MET A 213 -13.36 15.65 8.18
C MET A 213 -12.97 16.52 6.99
N LEU A 214 -13.92 17.28 6.48
CA LEU A 214 -13.70 18.31 5.47
C LEU A 214 -14.09 19.65 6.08
N ARG A 215 -13.14 20.59 6.13
CA ARG A 215 -13.37 22.00 6.46
C ARG A 215 -13.23 22.81 5.19
N PHE A 216 -14.22 23.62 4.86
CA PHE A 216 -14.23 24.40 3.64
C PHE A 216 -14.95 25.73 3.84
N SER A 217 -14.65 26.70 2.99
CA SER A 217 -15.44 27.91 2.81
C SER A 217 -16.09 27.86 1.42
N THR A 218 -17.11 28.68 1.19
CA THR A 218 -17.78 28.76 -0.11
C THR A 218 -17.09 29.78 -1.02
N PRO A 219 -17.20 29.65 -2.36
CA PRO A 219 -16.67 30.66 -3.28
C PRO A 219 -17.28 32.04 -2.99
N LYS A 220 -16.45 33.08 -2.98
CA LYS A 220 -16.86 34.47 -2.68
C LYS A 220 -17.61 34.61 -1.34
N ASN A 221 -17.40 33.66 -0.42
CA ASN A 221 -18.03 33.62 0.90
C ASN A 221 -19.56 33.66 0.88
N VAL A 222 -20.20 33.14 -0.17
CA VAL A 222 -21.67 33.08 -0.23
C VAL A 222 -22.24 32.14 0.85
N PRO A 223 -23.36 32.47 1.53
CA PRO A 223 -23.93 31.57 2.53
C PRO A 223 -24.17 30.15 1.98
N LEU A 224 -23.83 29.10 2.73
CA LEU A 224 -23.95 27.70 2.28
C LEU A 224 -25.34 27.35 1.72
N LYS A 225 -26.42 27.94 2.25
CA LYS A 225 -27.79 27.76 1.74
C LYS A 225 -28.01 28.23 0.31
N LYS A 226 -27.10 29.05 -0.25
CA LYS A 226 -27.10 29.51 -1.63
C LYS A 226 -26.19 28.66 -2.54
N VAL A 227 -25.43 27.73 -1.96
CA VAL A 227 -24.60 26.80 -2.70
C VAL A 227 -25.47 25.63 -3.15
N ARG A 228 -25.67 25.50 -4.46
CA ARG A 228 -26.51 24.45 -5.06
C ARG A 228 -25.93 23.07 -4.78
N ALA A 229 -24.66 22.87 -5.14
CA ALA A 229 -23.96 21.63 -4.89
C ALA A 229 -22.46 21.87 -4.75
N MET A 230 -21.82 20.94 -4.04
CA MET A 230 -20.37 20.80 -4.02
C MET A 230 -20.01 19.37 -4.34
N VAL A 231 -18.91 19.24 -5.05
CA VAL A 231 -18.44 17.96 -5.55
C VAL A 231 -16.98 17.79 -5.17
N ALA A 232 -16.67 16.68 -4.52
CA ALA A 232 -15.31 16.22 -4.30
C ALA A 232 -14.92 15.33 -5.47
N VAL A 233 -13.84 15.70 -6.15
CA VAL A 233 -13.28 14.93 -7.26
C VAL A 233 -11.96 14.33 -6.79
N VAL A 234 -11.84 13.03 -6.95
CA VAL A 234 -10.63 12.28 -6.63
C VAL A 234 -10.19 11.60 -7.90
N PHE A 235 -8.99 11.96 -8.37
CA PHE A 235 -8.37 11.21 -9.45
C PHE A 235 -7.83 9.92 -8.86
N PRO A 236 -8.28 8.75 -9.33
CA PRO A 236 -7.67 7.50 -8.92
C PRO A 236 -6.20 7.53 -9.33
N MET A 237 -5.36 6.95 -8.48
CA MET A 237 -3.95 6.86 -8.83
C MET A 237 -3.78 5.88 -9.97
N VAL A 238 -2.96 6.26 -10.96
CA VAL A 238 -2.59 5.39 -12.08
C VAL A 238 -1.14 4.94 -11.90
N PRO A 239 -0.93 3.96 -11.02
CA PRO A 239 -0.35 2.71 -11.43
C PRO A 239 -1.45 1.63 -11.39
N PRO A 240 -1.30 0.55 -12.16
CA PRO A 240 -2.07 -0.64 -11.87
C PRO A 240 -1.73 -1.08 -10.43
N PHE A 241 -2.74 -1.10 -9.56
CA PHE A 241 -2.68 -1.88 -8.32
C PHE A 241 -3.40 -3.18 -8.59
N GLY A 242 -2.89 -4.26 -8.03
CA GLY A 242 -3.50 -5.56 -8.11
C GLY A 242 -3.64 -6.20 -6.75
N TRP A 243 -4.40 -7.28 -6.75
CA TRP A 243 -4.49 -8.21 -5.64
C TRP A 243 -4.18 -9.59 -6.16
N ILE A 244 -3.35 -10.30 -5.40
CA ILE A 244 -3.05 -11.69 -5.68
C ILE A 244 -3.93 -12.53 -4.76
N GLU A 245 -4.66 -13.48 -5.34
CA GLU A 245 -5.43 -14.44 -4.58
C GLU A 245 -4.87 -15.85 -4.84
N PHE A 246 -4.54 -16.58 -3.77
CA PHE A 246 -4.08 -17.97 -3.92
C PHE A 246 -5.26 -18.92 -3.92
N ASN A 247 -5.63 -19.39 -5.11
CA ASN A 247 -6.71 -20.36 -5.26
C ASN A 247 -6.14 -21.76 -5.53
N ARG A 248 -5.70 -22.44 -4.47
CA ARG A 248 -5.26 -23.85 -4.57
C ARG A 248 -5.95 -24.80 -3.58
N GLY A 249 -6.87 -24.33 -2.75
CA GLY A 249 -7.46 -25.12 -1.66
C GLY A 249 -8.99 -25.23 -1.67
N LYS A 250 -9.52 -26.29 -1.05
CA LYS A 250 -10.98 -26.56 -0.90
C LYS A 250 -11.72 -25.60 0.04
N HIS A 251 -11.07 -24.57 0.60
CA HIS A 251 -11.65 -23.63 1.56
C HIS A 251 -12.13 -22.31 0.93
N VAL A 252 -12.89 -22.44 -0.17
CA VAL A 252 -13.36 -21.36 -1.06
C VAL A 252 -14.14 -20.25 -0.32
N VAL A 253 -14.89 -20.58 0.73
CA VAL A 253 -15.85 -19.64 1.37
C VAL A 253 -15.18 -18.45 2.06
N HIS A 254 -13.98 -18.62 2.63
CA HIS A 254 -13.28 -17.48 3.25
C HIS A 254 -12.63 -16.58 2.19
N GLN A 255 -12.18 -17.17 1.09
CA GLN A 255 -11.46 -16.49 0.01
C GLN A 255 -12.39 -15.55 -0.76
N GLU A 256 -13.59 -16.00 -1.13
CA GLU A 256 -14.60 -15.12 -1.78
C GLU A 256 -14.89 -13.86 -0.97
N VAL A 257 -14.98 -13.98 0.36
CA VAL A 257 -15.18 -12.83 1.23
C VAL A 257 -13.98 -11.89 1.19
N PHE A 258 -12.75 -12.39 1.17
CA PHE A 258 -11.57 -11.53 1.05
C PHE A 258 -11.51 -10.82 -0.29
N ARG A 259 -11.74 -11.55 -1.38
CA ARG A 259 -11.83 -10.99 -2.73
C ARG A 259 -12.85 -9.86 -2.78
N GLU A 260 -14.05 -10.09 -2.25
CA GLU A 260 -15.07 -9.07 -2.16
C GLU A 260 -14.58 -7.87 -1.33
N LEU A 261 -14.01 -8.09 -0.14
CA LEU A 261 -13.48 -7.00 0.67
C LEU A 261 -12.43 -6.16 -0.07
N PHE A 262 -11.52 -6.77 -0.84
CA PHE A 262 -10.54 -6.04 -1.65
C PHE A 262 -11.19 -5.29 -2.81
N LEU A 263 -12.06 -5.94 -3.57
CA LEU A 263 -12.82 -5.30 -4.66
C LEU A 263 -13.66 -4.11 -4.18
N GLN A 264 -14.12 -4.13 -2.93
CA GLN A 264 -14.81 -3.00 -2.30
C GLN A 264 -13.83 -1.92 -1.80
N THR A 265 -12.62 -2.31 -1.41
CA THR A 265 -11.65 -1.41 -0.78
C THR A 265 -10.80 -0.64 -1.80
N PHE A 266 -10.42 -1.26 -2.91
CA PHE A 266 -9.60 -0.60 -3.93
C PHE A 266 -10.29 0.62 -4.57
N PRO A 267 -11.53 0.52 -5.07
CA PRO A 267 -12.22 1.68 -5.63
C PRO A 267 -12.38 2.80 -4.62
N THR A 268 -12.66 2.44 -3.37
CA THR A 268 -12.84 3.40 -2.30
C THR A 268 -11.51 4.09 -2.02
N ALA A 269 -10.38 3.38 -2.05
CA ALA A 269 -9.03 3.94 -1.95
C ALA A 269 -8.53 4.71 -3.20
N GLY A 270 -9.35 4.91 -4.23
CA GLY A 270 -8.95 5.57 -5.46
C GLY A 270 -8.15 4.67 -6.41
N VAL A 271 -8.38 3.36 -6.39
CA VAL A 271 -7.88 2.41 -7.38
C VAL A 271 -9.05 1.94 -8.22
N ALA A 272 -9.17 2.49 -9.43
CA ALA A 272 -10.38 2.31 -10.24
C ALA A 272 -10.54 0.91 -10.84
N ARG A 273 -9.46 0.14 -10.99
CA ARG A 273 -9.46 -1.21 -11.58
C ARG A 273 -8.39 -2.08 -10.91
N PRO A 274 -8.67 -2.67 -9.73
CA PRO A 274 -7.73 -3.59 -9.13
C PRO A 274 -7.55 -4.80 -10.06
N HIS A 275 -6.30 -5.11 -10.39
CA HIS A 275 -5.96 -6.27 -11.20
C HIS A 275 -5.93 -7.52 -10.32
N LEU A 276 -6.87 -8.44 -10.51
CA LEU A 276 -6.90 -9.70 -9.78
C LEU A 276 -6.15 -10.77 -10.56
N ILE A 277 -5.19 -11.42 -9.93
CA ILE A 277 -4.45 -12.52 -10.55
C ILE A 277 -4.37 -13.74 -9.63
N ASP A 278 -4.49 -14.91 -10.24
CA ASP A 278 -4.42 -16.21 -9.57
C ASP A 278 -3.07 -16.92 -9.86
N ALA A 279 -2.28 -16.39 -10.79
CA ALA A 279 -1.02 -16.96 -11.23
C ALA A 279 0.04 -15.89 -11.54
N ALA A 280 1.33 -16.27 -11.48
CA ALA A 280 2.44 -15.36 -11.77
C ALA A 280 2.41 -14.87 -13.21
N GLU A 281 1.94 -15.73 -14.11
CA GLU A 281 1.87 -15.50 -15.55
C GLU A 281 0.95 -14.33 -15.92
N ASP A 282 -0.05 -14.05 -15.09
CA ASP A 282 -0.99 -12.97 -15.31
C ASP A 282 -0.40 -11.60 -14.90
N THR A 283 0.77 -11.56 -14.27
CA THR A 283 1.38 -10.31 -13.78
C THR A 283 1.53 -9.25 -14.88
N ILE A 284 0.89 -8.09 -14.68
CA ILE A 284 1.15 -6.88 -15.46
C ILE A 284 2.42 -6.18 -14.93
N PRO A 285 3.43 -5.89 -15.77
CA PRO A 285 4.61 -5.13 -15.37
C PRO A 285 4.29 -3.77 -14.74
N ASN A 286 5.12 -3.31 -13.80
CA ASN A 286 4.95 -2.08 -13.04
C ASN A 286 3.66 -2.00 -12.20
N THR A 287 2.98 -3.13 -11.98
CA THR A 287 1.78 -3.24 -11.12
C THR A 287 2.16 -3.55 -9.69
N ARG A 288 1.56 -2.82 -8.73
CA ARG A 288 1.75 -3.09 -7.31
C ARG A 288 0.69 -4.04 -6.80
N TYR A 289 1.09 -5.24 -6.42
CA TYR A 289 0.19 -6.24 -5.87
C TYR A 289 0.23 -6.23 -4.36
N VAL A 290 -0.94 -6.03 -3.74
CA VAL A 290 -1.11 -6.29 -2.32
C VAL A 290 -1.42 -7.78 -2.18
N TRP A 291 -0.83 -8.43 -1.18
CA TRP A 291 -0.99 -9.87 -1.03
C TRP A 291 -0.97 -10.34 0.45
N ARG A 292 -1.56 -11.51 0.70
CA ARG A 292 -1.56 -12.22 1.99
C ARG A 292 -1.65 -13.74 1.82
N VAL A 293 -0.84 -14.51 2.55
CA VAL A 293 -1.02 -15.99 2.69
C VAL A 293 -2.30 -16.27 3.47
N GLY A 294 -3.21 -17.06 2.91
CA GLY A 294 -4.35 -17.62 3.62
C GLY A 294 -3.99 -18.92 4.36
N GLY A 295 -3.16 -18.84 5.39
CA GLY A 295 -2.88 -19.98 6.28
C GLY A 295 -2.15 -21.17 5.62
N ASN A 296 -1.78 -22.15 6.44
CA ASN A 296 -0.84 -23.22 6.09
C ASN A 296 -1.29 -24.18 4.98
N HIS A 297 -2.53 -24.10 4.50
CA HIS A 297 -3.15 -25.12 3.63
C HIS A 297 -3.17 -24.75 2.14
N GLU A 298 -2.63 -23.60 1.75
CA GLU A 298 -2.73 -23.09 0.37
C GLU A 298 -1.61 -23.54 -0.56
N PHE A 299 -0.55 -24.16 -0.03
CA PHE A 299 0.55 -24.67 -0.84
C PHE A 299 0.55 -26.21 -0.81
N GLU A 300 0.13 -26.85 -1.90
CA GLU A 300 0.40 -28.27 -2.11
C GLU A 300 1.90 -28.42 -2.39
N LEU A 301 2.70 -28.67 -1.35
CA LEU A 301 4.14 -28.77 -1.45
C LEU A 301 4.55 -30.19 -1.85
N PRO A 302 5.26 -30.40 -2.98
CA PRO A 302 6.00 -31.63 -3.20
C PRO A 302 7.21 -31.65 -2.25
N LEU A 303 7.05 -32.31 -1.10
CA LEU A 303 8.12 -32.54 -0.14
C LEU A 303 9.03 -33.64 -0.65
N LYS A 304 10.35 -33.47 -0.51
CA LYS A 304 11.27 -34.60 -0.64
C LYS A 304 11.15 -35.49 0.59
N ASP A 305 11.51 -36.77 0.46
CA ASP A 305 11.57 -37.67 1.61
C ASP A 305 12.43 -37.07 2.73
N GLY A 306 11.83 -36.85 3.90
CA GLY A 306 12.48 -36.26 5.06
C GLY A 306 12.46 -34.73 5.14
N GLU A 307 11.85 -34.00 4.19
CA GLU A 307 11.64 -32.55 4.34
C GLU A 307 10.40 -32.25 5.19
N LEU A 308 10.53 -31.30 6.14
CA LEU A 308 9.38 -30.72 6.83
C LEU A 308 8.71 -29.67 5.96
N TYR A 309 7.40 -29.79 5.84
CA TYR A 309 6.56 -28.81 5.16
C TYR A 309 6.81 -27.39 5.65
N GLU A 310 6.86 -27.23 6.96
CA GLU A 310 7.01 -25.94 7.64
C GLU A 310 8.41 -25.32 7.40
N LYS A 311 9.44 -26.14 7.19
CA LYS A 311 10.79 -25.67 6.83
C LYS A 311 10.84 -25.14 5.40
N ARG A 312 10.08 -25.75 4.48
CA ARG A 312 10.12 -25.43 3.05
C ARG A 312 9.15 -24.31 2.64
N LEU A 313 8.06 -24.14 3.40
CA LEU A 313 7.02 -23.14 3.12
C LEU A 313 7.58 -21.72 2.92
N PRO A 314 8.44 -21.15 3.79
CA PRO A 314 8.92 -19.77 3.63
C PRO A 314 9.75 -19.58 2.36
N TYR A 315 10.56 -20.58 1.99
CA TYR A 315 11.44 -20.51 0.82
C TYR A 315 10.64 -20.58 -0.49
N GLN A 316 9.66 -21.48 -0.58
CA GLN A 316 8.84 -21.55 -1.80
C GLN A 316 7.96 -20.32 -1.98
N ILE A 317 7.45 -19.78 -0.88
CA ILE A 317 6.74 -18.50 -0.88
C ILE A 317 7.66 -17.41 -1.48
N VAL A 318 8.92 -17.34 -1.06
CA VAL A 318 9.91 -16.41 -1.62
C VAL A 318 10.22 -16.69 -3.10
N GLU A 319 10.56 -17.93 -3.47
CA GLU A 319 10.86 -18.32 -4.86
C GLU A 319 9.72 -17.98 -5.82
N TRP A 320 8.48 -18.20 -5.38
CA TRP A 320 7.30 -17.87 -6.17
C TRP A 320 7.15 -16.35 -6.34
N TYR A 321 7.40 -15.55 -5.31
CA TYR A 321 7.37 -14.10 -5.46
C TYR A 321 8.52 -13.54 -6.30
N GLU A 322 9.68 -14.17 -6.27
CA GLU A 322 10.78 -13.79 -7.16
C GLU A 322 10.37 -13.99 -8.63
N GLU A 323 9.50 -14.97 -8.95
CA GLU A 323 8.89 -15.09 -10.28
C GLU A 323 7.99 -13.89 -10.62
N PHE A 324 7.17 -13.43 -9.67
CA PHE A 324 6.32 -12.24 -9.84
C PHE A 324 7.16 -10.99 -10.11
N GLU A 325 8.20 -10.78 -9.30
CA GLU A 325 9.08 -9.62 -9.47
C GLU A 325 9.86 -9.69 -10.78
N ARG A 326 10.28 -10.88 -11.23
CA ARG A 326 10.94 -11.06 -12.53
C ARG A 326 10.04 -10.69 -13.72
N ARG A 327 8.72 -10.77 -13.56
CA ARG A 327 7.72 -10.34 -14.55
C ARG A 327 7.38 -8.85 -14.45
N GLY A 328 8.07 -8.11 -13.59
CA GLY A 328 7.87 -6.67 -13.38
C GLY A 328 6.75 -6.35 -12.39
N GLY A 329 6.18 -7.33 -11.70
CA GLY A 329 5.26 -7.08 -10.58
C GLY A 329 6.03 -6.50 -9.39
N VAL A 330 5.37 -5.65 -8.59
CA VAL A 330 5.92 -5.13 -7.34
C VAL A 330 5.04 -5.62 -6.19
N LEU A 331 5.59 -6.43 -5.30
CA LEU A 331 4.81 -7.04 -4.23
C LEU A 331 4.85 -6.21 -2.96
N TYR A 332 3.68 -6.09 -2.34
CA TYR A 332 3.55 -5.63 -0.98
C TYR A 332 2.83 -6.69 -0.14
N PRO A 333 3.46 -7.16 0.94
CA PRO A 333 4.82 -6.89 1.42
C PRO A 333 5.90 -7.37 0.44
N PRO A 334 7.14 -6.84 0.53
CA PRO A 334 8.26 -7.34 -0.25
C PRO A 334 8.50 -8.83 0.02
N PRO A 335 8.92 -9.62 -0.98
CA PRO A 335 9.06 -11.08 -0.87
C PRO A 335 9.93 -11.54 0.29
N GLY A 336 11.06 -10.86 0.51
CA GLY A 336 11.98 -11.15 1.61
C GLY A 336 11.34 -11.07 3.00
N THR A 337 10.20 -10.40 3.16
CA THR A 337 9.42 -10.39 4.41
C THR A 337 8.95 -11.79 4.79
N TYR A 338 8.59 -12.61 3.79
CA TYR A 338 8.00 -13.93 4.00
C TYR A 338 9.01 -15.01 4.35
N PHE A 339 10.30 -14.76 4.13
CA PHE A 339 11.37 -15.62 4.67
C PHE A 339 11.25 -15.80 6.20
N TYR A 340 10.71 -14.80 6.88
CA TYR A 340 10.50 -14.79 8.33
C TYR A 340 9.17 -15.40 8.76
N TYR A 341 8.31 -15.81 7.83
CA TYR A 341 7.05 -16.45 8.18
C TYR A 341 7.33 -17.82 8.80
N GLN A 342 6.88 -18.02 10.04
CA GLN A 342 7.13 -19.22 10.87
C GLN A 342 8.61 -19.54 11.15
N ASN A 343 9.59 -18.92 10.49
CA ASN A 343 11.02 -19.14 10.69
C ASN A 343 11.58 -18.34 11.89
N LYS A 344 11.48 -18.89 13.10
CA LYS A 344 11.94 -18.19 14.32
C LYS A 344 13.46 -18.04 14.40
N VAL A 345 14.22 -18.93 13.75
CA VAL A 345 15.68 -18.79 13.70
C VAL A 345 16.09 -17.60 12.84
N GLY A 346 15.50 -17.50 11.65
CA GLY A 346 15.69 -16.33 10.79
C GLY A 346 15.32 -15.03 11.50
N LEU A 347 14.21 -15.04 12.24
CA LEU A 347 13.78 -13.88 13.05
C LEU A 347 14.75 -13.55 14.19
N ALA A 348 15.21 -14.54 14.96
CA ALA A 348 16.16 -14.30 16.05
C ALA A 348 17.46 -13.69 15.52
N ARG A 349 18.00 -14.22 14.42
CA ARG A 349 19.18 -13.68 13.73
C ARG A 349 18.95 -12.25 13.26
N LEU A 350 17.84 -11.98 12.58
CA LEU A 350 17.47 -10.62 12.14
C LEU A 350 17.39 -9.65 13.32
N PHE A 351 16.75 -10.05 14.41
CA PHE A 351 16.59 -9.19 15.59
C PHE A 351 17.93 -8.85 16.25
N ILE A 352 18.84 -9.82 16.35
CA ILE A 352 20.20 -9.59 16.85
C ILE A 352 20.97 -8.65 15.92
N GLU A 353 20.99 -8.93 14.61
CA GLU A 353 21.67 -8.11 13.60
C GLU A 353 21.17 -6.66 13.61
N ARG A 354 19.86 -6.46 13.72
CA ARG A 354 19.20 -5.14 13.69
C ARG A 354 19.06 -4.50 15.07
N LYS A 355 19.69 -5.09 16.08
CA LYS A 355 19.69 -4.59 17.48
C LYS A 355 18.28 -4.32 17.99
N VAL A 356 17.32 -5.18 17.61
CA VAL A 356 15.97 -5.17 18.17
C VAL A 356 16.08 -5.67 19.60
N LYS A 357 15.42 -4.98 20.55
CA LYS A 357 15.39 -5.41 21.94
C LYS A 357 14.60 -6.72 22.04
N ILE A 358 15.27 -7.82 22.32
CA ILE A 358 14.71 -9.16 22.51
C ILE A 358 15.20 -9.73 23.85
N PRO A 359 14.48 -10.68 24.48
CA PRO A 359 15.06 -11.40 25.61
C PRO A 359 16.32 -12.14 25.14
N PRO A 360 17.33 -12.34 26.00
CA PRO A 360 18.51 -13.13 25.65
C PRO A 360 18.09 -14.43 24.94
N THR A 361 18.65 -14.65 23.74
CA THR A 361 18.21 -15.71 22.83
C THR A 361 19.44 -16.39 22.25
N TRP A 362 19.40 -17.72 22.22
CA TRP A 362 20.41 -18.60 21.66
C TRP A 362 19.78 -19.49 20.59
N VAL A 363 20.55 -19.79 19.55
CA VAL A 363 20.20 -20.79 18.54
C VAL A 363 21.09 -21.99 18.80
N ILE A 364 20.51 -23.11 19.20
CA ILE A 364 21.24 -24.33 19.55
C ILE A 364 21.01 -25.35 18.44
N THR A 365 22.08 -26.00 17.98
CA THR A 365 22.08 -26.92 16.83
C THR A 365 22.15 -28.39 17.24
N SER A 366 22.55 -28.69 18.48
CA SER A 366 22.67 -30.06 18.99
C SER A 366 22.49 -30.17 20.51
N ALA A 367 22.29 -31.39 21.00
CA ALA A 367 22.23 -31.66 22.44
C ALA A 367 23.60 -31.46 23.12
N GLU A 368 24.70 -31.76 22.41
CA GLU A 368 26.07 -31.52 22.85
C GLU A 368 26.34 -30.03 23.03
N GLU A 369 25.93 -29.20 22.08
CA GLU A 369 26.01 -27.75 22.20
C GLU A 369 25.18 -27.24 23.39
N ALA A 370 23.97 -27.77 23.60
CA ALA A 370 23.17 -27.43 24.77
C ALA A 370 23.91 -27.72 26.10
N LYS A 371 24.65 -28.83 26.18
CA LYS A 371 25.46 -29.18 27.36
C LYS A 371 26.61 -28.20 27.59
N MET A 372 27.23 -27.73 26.52
CA MET A 372 28.33 -26.75 26.59
C MET A 372 27.83 -25.36 26.97
N GLU A 373 26.66 -24.95 26.46
CA GLU A 373 26.12 -23.61 26.65
C GLU A 373 25.32 -23.42 27.94
N LYS A 374 24.92 -24.50 28.62
CA LYS A 374 24.02 -24.45 29.79
C LYS A 374 24.50 -23.48 30.89
N ASP A 375 25.81 -23.33 31.08
CA ASP A 375 26.39 -22.49 32.13
C ASP A 375 26.42 -20.99 31.73
N ASN A 376 26.26 -20.68 30.44
CA ASN A 376 26.14 -19.31 29.91
C ASN A 376 24.69 -18.82 29.83
N ILE A 377 23.72 -19.70 30.08
CA ILE A 377 22.29 -19.43 29.93
C ILE A 377 21.69 -18.99 31.26
N ARG A 378 20.95 -17.88 31.23
CA ARG A 378 20.18 -17.41 32.40
C ARG A 378 18.80 -18.07 32.44
N PHE A 379 18.57 -18.86 33.48
CA PHE A 379 17.29 -19.53 33.75
C PHE A 379 16.32 -18.65 34.55
N PRO A 380 14.99 -18.85 34.42
CA PRO A 380 14.33 -19.86 33.56
C PRO A 380 14.38 -19.51 32.06
N VAL A 381 14.30 -20.53 31.21
CA VAL A 381 14.25 -20.39 29.74
C VAL A 381 13.02 -21.06 29.13
N VAL A 382 12.72 -20.64 27.91
CA VAL A 382 11.74 -21.25 27.02
C VAL A 382 12.49 -21.81 25.81
N ILE A 383 12.26 -23.08 25.49
CA ILE A 383 12.76 -23.76 24.29
C ILE A 383 11.61 -23.75 23.27
N LYS A 384 11.86 -23.27 22.06
CA LYS A 384 10.87 -23.13 21.00
C LYS A 384 11.31 -23.90 19.78
N ASP A 385 10.36 -24.64 19.20
CA ASP A 385 10.48 -25.16 17.85
C ASP A 385 10.63 -24.01 16.84
N PRO A 386 11.61 -24.07 15.92
CA PRO A 386 11.91 -23.02 14.98
C PRO A 386 10.71 -22.71 14.08
N TYR A 387 9.90 -23.71 13.73
CA TYR A 387 8.78 -23.61 12.79
C TYR A 387 7.40 -23.83 13.43
N GLY A 388 7.35 -24.13 14.73
CA GLY A 388 6.10 -24.31 15.47
C GLY A 388 5.15 -23.09 15.44
N PHE A 389 3.85 -23.33 15.59
CA PHE A 389 2.82 -22.29 15.66
C PHE A 389 1.83 -22.57 16.80
N SER A 390 1.04 -21.58 17.21
CA SER A 390 0.00 -21.75 18.26
C SER A 390 0.51 -22.35 19.58
N SER A 391 1.76 -22.02 19.95
CA SER A 391 2.47 -22.57 21.12
C SER A 391 2.78 -24.08 21.08
N LEU A 392 2.59 -24.74 19.94
CA LEU A 392 3.10 -26.09 19.72
C LEU A 392 4.64 -26.07 19.71
N GLY A 393 5.26 -27.07 20.33
CA GLY A 393 6.73 -27.16 20.42
C GLY A 393 7.37 -26.19 21.41
N LEU A 394 6.61 -25.71 22.41
CA LEU A 394 7.11 -24.84 23.47
C LEU A 394 7.41 -25.65 24.75
N LEU A 395 8.68 -25.73 25.14
CA LEU A 395 9.10 -26.31 26.42
C LEU A 395 9.63 -25.21 27.34
N GLN A 396 9.64 -25.43 28.65
CA GLN A 396 10.34 -24.56 29.61
C GLN A 396 11.41 -25.35 30.35
N ALA A 397 12.48 -24.70 30.78
CA ALA A 397 13.41 -25.28 31.73
C ALA A 397 13.70 -24.26 32.84
N ALA A 398 13.58 -24.67 34.10
CA ALA A 398 13.78 -23.81 35.25
C ALA A 398 15.25 -23.75 35.70
N ASN A 399 16.09 -24.70 35.27
CA ASN A 399 17.48 -24.83 35.66
C ASN A 399 18.31 -25.54 34.56
N PRO A 400 19.65 -25.57 34.67
CA PRO A 400 20.54 -26.18 33.67
C PRO A 400 20.29 -27.67 33.41
N ASP A 401 19.95 -28.45 34.43
CA ASP A 401 19.78 -29.90 34.29
C ASP A 401 18.51 -30.24 33.52
N GLU A 402 17.39 -29.60 33.88
CA GLU A 402 16.11 -29.71 33.15
C GLU A 402 16.25 -29.23 31.70
N PHE A 403 17.11 -28.25 31.46
CA PHE A 403 17.41 -27.77 30.11
C PHE A 403 18.12 -28.81 29.26
N VAL A 404 19.18 -29.43 29.77
CA VAL A 404 19.90 -30.49 29.04
C VAL A 404 18.97 -31.67 28.74
N GLU A 405 18.21 -32.14 29.73
CA GLU A 405 17.24 -33.23 29.54
C GLU A 405 16.24 -32.92 28.42
N LYS A 406 15.68 -31.70 28.41
CA LYS A 406 14.69 -31.30 27.41
C LYS A 406 15.30 -31.10 26.02
N MET A 407 16.54 -30.64 25.94
CA MET A 407 17.25 -30.50 24.67
C MET A 407 17.62 -31.86 24.08
N GLU A 408 18.08 -32.81 24.89
CA GLU A 408 18.29 -34.20 24.46
C GLU A 408 16.99 -34.82 23.93
N LEU A 409 15.88 -34.65 24.65
CA LEU A 409 14.59 -35.12 24.20
C LEU A 409 14.14 -34.42 22.91
N TYR A 410 14.35 -33.12 22.79
CA TYR A 410 14.03 -32.34 21.59
C TYR A 410 14.79 -32.89 20.38
N PHE A 411 16.12 -32.96 20.45
CA PHE A 411 16.96 -33.40 19.32
C PHE A 411 16.82 -34.89 19.02
N SER A 412 16.42 -35.73 19.99
CA SER A 412 16.09 -37.13 19.71
C SER A 412 14.87 -37.31 18.80
N LYS A 413 14.02 -36.27 18.71
CA LYS A 413 12.77 -36.26 17.92
C LYS A 413 12.84 -35.31 16.72
N ALA A 414 13.72 -34.31 16.77
CA ALA A 414 13.91 -33.37 15.69
C ALA A 414 14.50 -34.08 14.47
N LEU A 415 14.20 -33.57 13.28
CA LEU A 415 14.90 -34.00 12.07
C LEU A 415 16.34 -33.50 12.08
N PRO A 416 17.24 -34.13 11.29
CA PRO A 416 18.59 -33.61 11.08
C PRO A 416 18.56 -32.13 10.65
N ASP A 417 19.52 -31.37 11.17
CA ASP A 417 19.70 -29.94 10.84
C ASP A 417 18.50 -29.04 11.18
N VAL A 418 17.71 -29.42 12.19
CA VAL A 418 16.67 -28.57 12.78
C VAL A 418 17.20 -27.97 14.08
N GLU A 419 17.35 -26.65 14.09
CA GLU A 419 17.85 -25.88 15.22
C GLU A 419 16.75 -25.65 16.27
N ALA A 420 17.11 -25.50 17.54
CA ALA A 420 16.21 -25.07 18.61
C ALA A 420 16.44 -23.60 18.97
N ILE A 421 15.36 -22.87 19.28
CA ILE A 421 15.46 -21.52 19.85
C ILE A 421 15.34 -21.59 21.36
N VAL A 422 16.39 -21.18 22.06
CA VAL A 422 16.38 -21.05 23.52
C VAL A 422 16.31 -19.57 23.86
N GLN A 423 15.33 -19.16 24.67
CA GLN A 423 15.13 -17.76 25.03
C GLN A 423 14.90 -17.61 26.52
N SER A 424 15.58 -16.67 27.17
CA SER A 424 15.32 -16.34 28.58
C SER A 424 13.87 -15.95 28.77
N LYS A 425 13.24 -16.54 29.79
CA LYS A 425 11.83 -16.33 30.08
C LYS A 425 11.64 -14.98 30.78
N VAL A 426 10.93 -14.07 30.12
CA VAL A 426 10.46 -12.84 30.77
C VAL A 426 9.30 -13.19 31.71
N ILE A 427 9.48 -12.90 32.99
CA ILE A 427 8.48 -13.11 34.03
C ILE A 427 7.50 -11.95 33.99
N ALA A 428 6.39 -12.17 33.31
CA ALA A 428 5.28 -11.21 33.22
C ALA A 428 3.96 -11.93 33.01
N LEU A 429 2.87 -11.34 33.53
CA LEU A 429 1.50 -11.80 33.29
C LEU A 429 0.94 -11.37 31.93
N LYS A 430 1.40 -10.25 31.38
CA LYS A 430 0.85 -9.64 30.16
C LYS A 430 1.88 -9.61 29.05
N GLU A 431 1.46 -9.97 27.85
CA GLU A 431 2.16 -9.71 26.61
C GLU A 431 1.19 -9.05 25.63
N ALA A 432 1.65 -8.20 24.74
CA ALA A 432 0.80 -7.56 23.73
C ALA A 432 0.95 -8.27 22.38
N ARG A 433 -0.14 -8.40 21.63
CA ARG A 433 -0.11 -8.64 20.18
C ARG A 433 -0.50 -7.33 19.51
N VAL A 434 0.37 -6.80 18.67
CA VAL A 434 0.11 -5.56 17.90
C VAL A 434 0.20 -5.87 16.42
N THR A 435 -0.85 -5.55 15.68
CA THR A 435 -0.89 -5.69 14.22
C THR A 435 -0.66 -4.32 13.58
N TYR A 436 0.21 -4.25 12.58
CA TYR A 436 0.69 -2.96 12.03
C TYR A 436 0.98 -3.02 10.52
N VAL A 437 0.95 -1.86 9.85
CA VAL A 437 1.36 -1.69 8.43
C VAL A 437 2.23 -0.45 8.28
N ASP A 438 3.36 -0.58 7.61
CA ASP A 438 4.44 0.40 7.46
C ASP A 438 4.76 1.12 8.78
N GLY A 439 4.94 0.36 9.85
CA GLY A 439 5.27 0.89 11.18
C GLY A 439 4.12 1.57 11.91
N ARG A 440 2.89 1.57 11.37
CA ARG A 440 1.70 2.15 12.01
C ARG A 440 0.86 1.06 12.67
N PRO A 441 0.66 1.10 14.00
CA PRO A 441 -0.26 0.18 14.67
C PRO A 441 -1.68 0.37 14.15
N PHE A 442 -2.35 -0.74 13.83
CA PHE A 442 -3.76 -0.79 13.45
C PHE A 442 -4.62 -1.33 14.58
N HIS A 443 -4.18 -2.42 15.19
CA HIS A 443 -4.94 -3.13 16.22
C HIS A 443 -3.98 -3.70 17.26
N GLY A 444 -4.42 -3.81 18.50
CA GLY A 444 -3.61 -4.35 19.57
C GLY A 444 -4.45 -4.80 20.75
N TYR A 445 -3.95 -5.79 21.48
CA TYR A 445 -4.58 -6.30 22.68
C TYR A 445 -3.54 -6.97 23.57
N TRP A 446 -3.80 -6.95 24.87
CA TRP A 446 -3.10 -7.76 25.85
C TRP A 446 -3.56 -9.21 25.76
N ARG A 447 -2.61 -10.13 25.74
CA ARG A 447 -2.80 -11.54 26.06
C ARG A 447 -2.30 -11.75 27.48
N ILE A 448 -3.19 -12.22 28.35
CA ILE A 448 -2.94 -12.33 29.79
C ILE A 448 -2.84 -13.82 30.14
N ARG A 449 -1.71 -14.19 30.74
CA ARG A 449 -1.42 -15.55 31.21
C ARG A 449 -2.26 -15.88 32.43
N GLN A 450 -2.56 -17.17 32.62
CA GLN A 450 -3.24 -17.66 33.83
C GLN A 450 -2.36 -17.54 35.09
N SER A 451 -1.03 -17.61 34.91
CA SER A 451 -0.04 -17.48 35.98
C SER A 451 1.33 -17.12 35.42
N LEU A 452 2.22 -16.59 36.27
CA LEU A 452 3.63 -16.32 35.93
C LEU A 452 4.41 -17.60 35.54
N LYS A 453 3.93 -18.78 35.95
CA LYS A 453 4.51 -20.07 35.57
C LYS A 453 4.18 -20.45 34.12
N SER A 454 3.09 -19.93 33.57
CA SER A 454 2.63 -20.27 32.21
C SER A 454 3.66 -19.89 31.14
N ALA A 455 3.79 -20.73 30.11
CA ALA A 455 4.73 -20.53 29.00
C ALA A 455 4.21 -19.56 27.94
N SER A 456 2.89 -19.45 27.85
CA SER A 456 2.18 -18.81 26.76
C SER A 456 0.92 -18.16 27.31
N ALA A 457 0.53 -17.04 26.70
CA ALA A 457 -0.76 -16.39 26.94
C ALA A 457 -1.82 -16.78 25.89
N ALA A 458 -1.60 -17.86 25.13
CA ALA A 458 -2.50 -18.26 24.07
C ALA A 458 -3.90 -18.64 24.60
N SER A 459 -4.95 -18.20 23.89
CA SER A 459 -6.33 -18.36 24.35
C SER A 459 -6.79 -19.83 24.39
N ASN A 460 -6.20 -20.69 23.56
CA ASN A 460 -6.45 -22.14 23.58
C ASN A 460 -5.89 -22.82 24.84
N LEU A 461 -4.96 -22.17 25.55
CA LEU A 461 -4.44 -22.59 26.86
C LEU A 461 -5.12 -21.84 28.02
N GLY A 462 -6.27 -21.18 27.73
CA GLY A 462 -7.07 -20.47 28.72
C GLY A 462 -6.53 -19.09 29.12
N GLY A 463 -5.65 -18.48 28.31
CA GLY A 463 -5.27 -17.08 28.44
C GLY A 463 -6.44 -16.13 28.13
N PHE A 464 -6.45 -14.97 28.79
CA PHE A 464 -7.46 -13.92 28.59
C PHE A 464 -6.98 -12.89 27.56
N GLN A 465 -7.92 -12.22 26.88
CA GLN A 465 -7.62 -11.14 25.95
C GLN A 465 -8.26 -9.84 26.44
N ASP A 466 -7.47 -8.78 26.57
CA ASP A 466 -7.93 -7.44 26.90
C ASP A 466 -7.58 -6.48 25.76
N PHE A 467 -8.62 -5.97 25.10
CA PHE A 467 -8.52 -5.10 23.93
C PHE A 467 -8.33 -3.62 24.29
N ASN A 468 -8.26 -3.27 25.58
CA ASN A 468 -7.91 -1.93 26.03
C ASN A 468 -6.38 -1.72 25.99
N PHE A 469 -5.82 -1.69 24.78
CA PHE A 469 -4.40 -1.54 24.55
C PHE A 469 -4.06 -0.13 24.01
N PRO A 470 -3.10 0.60 24.61
CA PRO A 470 -2.80 1.99 24.22
C PRO A 470 -1.94 2.04 22.95
N LEU A 471 -2.59 1.97 21.78
CA LEU A 471 -1.92 1.98 20.47
C LEU A 471 -1.05 3.21 20.23
N ASP A 472 -1.46 4.39 20.71
CA ASP A 472 -0.67 5.63 20.63
C ASP A 472 0.71 5.47 21.28
N ALA A 473 0.74 4.88 22.48
CA ALA A 473 1.94 4.76 23.27
C ALA A 473 2.95 3.78 22.63
N ILE A 474 2.48 2.72 21.97
CA ILE A 474 3.37 1.75 21.29
C ILE A 474 3.83 2.22 19.90
N ALA A 475 3.15 3.19 19.30
CA ALA A 475 3.36 3.56 17.90
C ALA A 475 4.82 3.91 17.55
N PRO A 476 5.57 4.69 18.37
CA PRO A 476 6.98 4.96 18.09
C PRO A 476 7.84 3.68 18.02
N TYR A 477 7.59 2.72 18.92
CA TYR A 477 8.32 1.45 18.96
C TYR A 477 8.00 0.57 17.75
N VAL A 478 6.73 0.50 17.32
CA VAL A 478 6.33 -0.25 16.12
C VAL A 478 6.93 0.36 14.86
N ALA A 479 6.98 1.69 14.77
CA ALA A 479 7.61 2.38 13.66
C ALA A 479 9.11 2.10 13.59
N GLU A 480 9.81 2.20 14.73
CA GLU A 480 11.22 1.87 14.83
C GLU A 480 11.49 0.39 14.49
N PHE A 481 10.68 -0.53 15.00
CA PHE A 481 10.77 -1.96 14.72
C PHE A 481 10.64 -2.25 13.22
N ALA A 482 9.59 -1.73 12.58
CA ALA A 482 9.36 -1.95 11.15
C ALA A 482 10.51 -1.38 10.30
N ASN A 483 11.02 -0.20 10.64
CA ASN A 483 12.14 0.43 9.95
C ASN A 483 13.45 -0.37 10.11
N ARG A 484 13.77 -0.82 11.33
CA ARG A 484 15.01 -1.58 11.60
C ARG A 484 15.01 -2.96 10.94
N THR A 485 13.87 -3.65 10.97
CA THR A 485 13.75 -5.03 10.47
C THR A 485 13.45 -5.10 8.97
N GLY A 486 12.91 -4.03 8.38
CA GLY A 486 12.40 -4.05 7.01
C GLY A 486 11.14 -4.89 6.85
N ILE A 487 10.47 -5.30 7.94
CA ILE A 487 9.20 -6.04 7.91
C ILE A 487 8.05 -5.02 7.98
N PRO A 488 7.42 -4.67 6.85
CA PRO A 488 6.50 -3.54 6.81
C PRO A 488 5.11 -3.90 7.36
N VAL A 489 4.74 -5.17 7.41
CA VAL A 489 3.45 -5.61 7.95
C VAL A 489 3.65 -6.81 8.85
N GLY A 490 2.82 -6.93 9.87
CA GLY A 490 2.72 -8.16 10.64
C GLY A 490 1.96 -8.01 11.94
N GLY A 491 1.88 -9.12 12.66
CA GLY A 491 1.49 -9.16 14.07
C GLY A 491 2.74 -9.40 14.92
N VAL A 492 3.18 -8.37 15.64
CA VAL A 492 4.34 -8.40 16.54
C VAL A 492 3.91 -8.64 17.98
N ASP A 493 4.69 -9.45 18.68
CA ASP A 493 4.49 -9.78 20.08
C ASP A 493 5.47 -9.02 20.98
N PHE A 494 4.94 -8.26 21.92
CA PHE A 494 5.72 -7.48 22.87
C PHE A 494 5.51 -7.96 24.31
N ILE A 495 6.56 -7.85 25.12
CA ILE A 495 6.50 -8.13 26.56
C ILE A 495 7.36 -7.14 27.35
N TRP A 496 6.98 -6.90 28.59
CA TRP A 496 7.68 -6.01 29.52
C TRP A 496 8.12 -6.82 30.75
N GLU A 497 9.23 -6.42 31.38
CA GLU A 497 9.56 -6.89 32.73
C GLU A 497 8.63 -6.20 33.76
N GLU A 498 8.06 -6.92 34.72
CA GLU A 498 7.19 -6.36 35.80
C GLU A 498 7.96 -5.37 36.69
N GLU A 499 7.40 -4.27 37.26
CA GLU A 499 6.20 -4.11 38.12
C GLU A 499 5.06 -3.21 37.59
N ASP A 500 5.21 -2.55 36.45
CA ASP A 500 4.10 -1.85 35.80
C ASP A 500 4.35 -1.90 34.30
N ALA A 501 3.48 -2.58 33.55
CA ALA A 501 3.49 -2.56 32.09
C ALA A 501 3.05 -1.17 31.60
N ASP A 502 3.78 -0.12 31.97
CA ASP A 502 3.67 1.19 31.36
C ASP A 502 4.31 1.06 29.97
N VAL A 503 3.45 1.18 28.96
CA VAL A 503 3.82 1.13 27.52
C VAL A 503 4.85 2.22 27.18
N LYS A 504 5.14 3.15 28.10
CA LYS A 504 6.25 4.10 28.01
C LYS A 504 7.64 3.45 28.01
N THR A 505 7.84 2.30 28.66
CA THR A 505 9.15 1.62 28.65
C THR A 505 9.32 0.75 27.41
N MET A 506 10.55 0.63 26.92
CA MET A 506 10.85 -0.12 25.71
C MET A 506 10.60 -1.62 25.93
N PRO A 507 9.67 -2.27 25.20
CA PRO A 507 9.38 -3.68 25.36
C PRO A 507 10.51 -4.55 24.80
N TYR A 508 10.50 -5.82 25.22
CA TYR A 508 11.11 -6.88 24.45
C TYR A 508 10.19 -7.34 23.33
N THR A 509 10.77 -7.60 22.16
CA THR A 509 10.08 -8.24 21.04
C THR A 509 10.26 -9.75 21.14
N LEU A 510 9.15 -10.50 21.13
CA LEU A 510 9.15 -11.96 21.23
C LEU A 510 9.17 -12.64 19.87
N GLU A 511 8.34 -12.16 18.94
CA GLU A 511 8.19 -12.66 17.58
C GLU A 511 7.46 -11.63 16.71
N VAL A 512 7.54 -11.79 15.39
CA VAL A 512 6.63 -11.14 14.43
C VAL A 512 6.16 -12.17 13.42
N SER A 513 4.88 -12.13 13.06
CA SER A 513 4.34 -12.89 11.93
C SER A 513 3.98 -11.93 10.80
N PRO A 514 4.69 -11.96 9.66
CA PRO A 514 4.35 -11.19 8.45
C PRO A 514 2.90 -11.38 8.00
N THR A 515 2.35 -12.58 8.23
CA THR A 515 0.92 -12.85 8.07
C THR A 515 0.30 -13.05 9.45
N SER A 516 -0.45 -12.06 9.92
CA SER A 516 -1.20 -12.17 11.17
C SER A 516 -2.71 -12.22 10.93
N ASP A 517 -3.38 -12.93 11.83
CA ASP A 517 -4.81 -12.82 12.03
C ASP A 517 -5.12 -11.74 13.06
N ILE A 518 -6.30 -11.14 12.94
CA ILE A 518 -6.76 -10.07 13.83
C ILE A 518 -7.97 -10.59 14.58
N ASN A 519 -7.86 -10.60 15.90
CA ASN A 519 -8.93 -11.00 16.78
C ASN A 519 -9.82 -9.78 17.08
N PRO A 520 -11.13 -9.80 16.80
CA PRO A 520 -12.03 -8.71 17.20
C PRO A 520 -12.32 -8.73 18.71
N PRO A 521 -12.62 -7.58 19.33
CA PRO A 521 -13.09 -7.55 20.71
C PRO A 521 -14.41 -8.33 20.87
N ALA A 522 -14.55 -9.05 21.98
CA ALA A 522 -15.83 -9.65 22.36
C ALA A 522 -16.82 -8.54 22.78
N PRO A 523 -18.13 -8.71 22.55
CA PRO A 523 -19.11 -7.74 23.05
C PRO A 523 -19.10 -7.69 24.58
N LEU A 524 -19.45 -6.55 25.17
CA LEU A 524 -19.47 -6.37 26.64
C LEU A 524 -20.40 -7.37 27.36
N SER A 525 -21.39 -7.90 26.67
CA SER A 525 -22.31 -8.94 27.17
C SER A 525 -21.73 -10.36 27.11
N TRP A 526 -20.52 -10.55 26.58
CA TRP A 526 -19.87 -11.86 26.53
C TRP A 526 -19.15 -12.14 27.85
N HIS A 527 -19.61 -13.16 28.59
CA HIS A 527 -19.09 -13.51 29.91
C HIS A 527 -18.36 -14.86 29.94
N LYS A 528 -18.18 -15.51 28.78
CA LYS A 528 -17.48 -16.77 28.60
C LYS A 528 -16.02 -16.56 28.19
N THR A 529 -15.26 -17.64 27.99
CA THR A 529 -13.88 -17.51 27.52
C THR A 529 -13.81 -16.92 26.11
N TYR A 530 -12.69 -16.29 25.77
CA TYR A 530 -12.48 -15.80 24.41
C TYR A 530 -12.37 -16.95 23.39
N ALA A 531 -11.85 -18.11 23.81
CA ALA A 531 -11.83 -19.32 22.99
C ALA A 531 -13.25 -19.73 22.57
N GLU A 532 -14.21 -19.74 23.51
CA GLU A 532 -15.62 -20.00 23.20
C GLU A 532 -16.22 -18.93 22.28
N PHE A 533 -15.83 -17.64 22.43
CA PHE A 533 -16.32 -16.57 21.56
C PHE A 533 -16.00 -16.83 20.10
N LYS A 534 -14.78 -17.33 19.79
CA LYS A 534 -14.32 -17.64 18.43
C LYS A 534 -15.22 -18.60 17.67
N HIS A 535 -16.00 -19.42 18.38
CA HIS A 535 -16.91 -20.39 17.78
C HIS A 535 -18.34 -19.86 17.58
N THR A 536 -18.57 -18.56 17.81
CA THR A 536 -19.89 -17.94 17.65
C THR A 536 -20.07 -17.23 16.29
N SER A 537 -21.32 -17.09 15.87
CA SER A 537 -21.68 -16.23 14.73
C SER A 537 -21.33 -14.75 14.98
N GLY A 538 -21.42 -14.31 16.24
CA GLY A 538 -21.02 -12.97 16.66
C GLY A 538 -19.54 -12.69 16.39
N TYR A 539 -18.65 -13.64 16.71
CA TYR A 539 -17.24 -13.54 16.35
C TYR A 539 -17.04 -13.48 14.85
N ARG A 540 -17.67 -14.37 14.07
CA ARG A 540 -17.54 -14.35 12.60
C ARG A 540 -17.90 -12.99 12.02
N LYS A 541 -19.00 -12.38 12.48
CA LYS A 541 -19.41 -11.03 12.05
C LYS A 541 -18.38 -9.97 12.44
N ALA A 542 -17.92 -9.97 13.70
CA ALA A 542 -16.94 -9.00 14.18
C ALA A 542 -15.57 -9.17 13.50
N TYR A 543 -15.18 -10.41 13.20
CA TYR A 543 -13.96 -10.77 12.51
C TYR A 543 -13.96 -10.25 11.08
N LEU A 544 -15.05 -10.48 10.33
CA LEU A 544 -15.18 -9.94 8.98
C LEU A 544 -15.12 -8.41 8.96
N GLU A 545 -15.70 -7.75 9.97
CA GLU A 545 -15.64 -6.30 10.07
C GLU A 545 -14.22 -5.78 10.34
N VAL A 546 -13.51 -6.33 11.33
CA VAL A 546 -12.12 -5.89 11.61
C VAL A 546 -11.19 -6.25 10.44
N ARG A 547 -11.49 -7.32 9.69
CA ARG A 547 -10.77 -7.69 8.48
C ARG A 547 -10.97 -6.72 7.33
N ARG A 548 -12.20 -6.24 7.13
CA ARG A 548 -12.50 -5.18 6.16
C ARG A 548 -11.69 -3.93 6.47
N GLN A 549 -11.70 -3.51 7.74
CA GLN A 549 -10.93 -2.34 8.20
C GLN A 549 -9.42 -2.53 8.04
N TRP A 550 -8.92 -3.73 8.32
CA TRP A 550 -7.51 -4.07 8.11
C TRP A 550 -7.11 -4.02 6.63
N THR A 551 -7.96 -4.55 5.77
CA THR A 551 -7.77 -4.55 4.32
C THR A 551 -7.70 -3.13 3.80
N GLU A 552 -8.63 -2.27 4.23
CA GLU A 552 -8.59 -0.83 3.97
C GLU A 552 -7.28 -0.23 4.45
N PHE A 553 -6.94 -0.40 5.73
CA PHE A 553 -5.72 0.13 6.30
C PHE A 553 -4.46 -0.27 5.53
N MET A 554 -4.37 -1.54 5.10
CA MET A 554 -3.26 -2.07 4.33
C MET A 554 -3.20 -1.45 2.92
N VAL A 555 -4.30 -1.45 2.17
CA VAL A 555 -4.36 -0.84 0.83
C VAL A 555 -3.96 0.63 0.89
N LEU A 556 -4.48 1.38 1.87
CA LEU A 556 -4.13 2.78 2.07
C LEU A 556 -2.65 2.96 2.40
N ALA A 557 -2.07 2.04 3.17
CA ALA A 557 -0.66 2.08 3.48
C ALA A 557 0.21 1.85 2.25
N VAL A 558 -0.12 0.88 1.40
CA VAL A 558 0.60 0.63 0.15
C VAL A 558 0.49 1.83 -0.78
N ILE A 559 -0.69 2.44 -0.89
CA ILE A 559 -0.94 3.65 -1.65
C ILE A 559 -0.08 4.82 -1.13
N ASP A 560 -0.06 5.03 0.18
CA ASP A 560 0.73 6.07 0.83
C ASP A 560 2.23 5.86 0.61
N ARG A 561 2.71 4.62 0.78
CA ARG A 561 4.09 4.25 0.49
C ARG A 561 4.45 4.52 -0.97
N TYR A 562 3.59 4.10 -1.89
CA TYR A 562 3.75 4.37 -3.32
C TYR A 562 3.82 5.88 -3.61
N ARG A 563 2.99 6.70 -2.94
CA ARG A 563 3.05 8.17 -3.05
C ARG A 563 4.38 8.73 -2.56
N ARG A 564 4.88 8.26 -1.40
CA ARG A 564 6.15 8.72 -0.83
C ARG A 564 7.38 8.34 -1.67
N GLU A 565 7.32 7.21 -2.36
CA GLU A 565 8.42 6.73 -3.21
C GLU A 565 8.55 7.50 -4.53
N ARG A 566 7.50 8.22 -4.97
CA ARG A 566 7.50 8.98 -6.23
C ARG A 566 7.53 10.50 -5.99
N ARG A 567 8.28 11.19 -6.86
CA ARG A 567 8.31 12.67 -6.87
C ARG A 567 7.25 13.20 -7.83
N HIS A 568 6.90 14.48 -7.74
CA HIS A 568 6.00 15.08 -8.74
C HIS A 568 6.83 15.75 -9.83
N LEU A 569 6.51 15.42 -11.07
CA LEU A 569 6.99 16.13 -12.26
C LEU A 569 5.82 16.91 -12.84
N PHE A 570 5.85 18.22 -12.65
CA PHE A 570 4.95 19.13 -13.32
C PHE A 570 5.47 19.42 -14.71
N VAL A 571 4.60 19.35 -15.71
CA VAL A 571 4.96 19.50 -17.11
C VAL A 571 4.03 20.53 -17.72
N ASP A 572 4.57 21.65 -18.22
CA ASP A 572 3.78 22.54 -19.06
C ASP A 572 3.40 21.85 -20.37
N ILE A 573 2.33 22.29 -21.01
CA ILE A 573 1.89 21.67 -22.27
C ILE A 573 2.45 22.42 -23.48
N ASP A 574 2.47 23.74 -23.44
CA ASP A 574 2.73 24.56 -24.61
C ASP A 574 4.25 24.55 -24.94
N ASN A 575 4.59 24.08 -26.14
CA ASN A 575 5.96 23.86 -26.66
C ASN A 575 6.84 22.85 -25.89
N VAL A 576 6.29 22.16 -24.90
CA VAL A 576 6.95 21.06 -24.17
C VAL A 576 6.33 19.71 -24.54
N VAL A 577 5.02 19.69 -24.71
CA VAL A 577 4.21 18.49 -25.02
C VAL A 577 3.49 18.67 -26.34
N SER A 578 3.03 19.88 -26.61
CA SER A 578 2.36 20.31 -27.84
C SER A 578 3.20 21.32 -28.61
N LEU A 579 3.30 21.20 -29.93
CA LEU A 579 3.88 22.20 -30.82
C LEU A 579 2.92 23.38 -31.06
N SER A 580 2.53 24.08 -30.00
CA SER A 580 1.48 25.09 -30.03
C SER A 580 1.90 26.43 -30.64
N MET A 581 3.20 26.70 -30.76
CA MET A 581 3.73 27.91 -31.38
C MET A 581 3.23 28.11 -32.82
N ASP A 582 3.11 27.05 -33.62
CA ASP A 582 2.62 27.14 -35.01
C ASP A 582 1.17 27.65 -35.06
N ARG A 583 0.33 27.17 -34.13
CA ARG A 583 -1.04 27.65 -33.97
C ARG A 583 -1.07 29.12 -33.57
N VAL A 584 -0.29 29.51 -32.55
CA VAL A 584 -0.30 30.89 -32.02
C VAL A 584 0.21 31.89 -33.08
N ARG A 585 1.25 31.54 -33.83
CA ARG A 585 1.80 32.37 -34.92
C ARG A 585 0.83 32.55 -36.08
N ARG A 586 0.13 31.48 -36.49
CA ARG A 586 -0.88 31.53 -37.56
C ARG A 586 -1.94 32.61 -37.30
N TRP A 587 -2.34 32.75 -36.04
CA TRP A 587 -3.36 33.70 -35.60
C TRP A 587 -2.79 34.99 -35.01
N ARG A 588 -1.46 35.17 -34.98
CA ARG A 588 -0.77 36.32 -34.37
C ARG A 588 -1.26 36.62 -32.94
N GLY A 589 -1.53 35.57 -32.17
CA GLY A 589 -2.04 35.68 -30.79
C GLY A 589 -3.51 36.11 -30.67
N ASP A 590 -4.26 36.18 -31.77
CA ASP A 590 -5.70 36.48 -31.75
C ASP A 590 -6.50 35.43 -30.95
N LYS A 591 -7.65 35.83 -30.40
CA LYS A 591 -8.54 34.95 -29.60
C LYS A 591 -8.93 33.65 -30.32
N ASN A 592 -8.94 33.65 -31.66
CA ASN A 592 -9.19 32.45 -32.44
C ASN A 592 -8.14 31.35 -32.22
N ALA A 593 -6.90 31.72 -31.84
CA ALA A 593 -5.83 30.78 -31.51
C ALA A 593 -6.17 29.86 -30.34
N TYR A 594 -7.10 30.26 -29.47
CA TYR A 594 -7.46 29.55 -28.24
C TYR A 594 -8.81 28.83 -28.33
N LYS A 595 -9.42 28.81 -29.51
CA LYS A 595 -10.63 28.01 -29.76
C LYS A 595 -10.30 26.53 -29.73
N ALA A 596 -11.19 25.73 -29.16
CA ALA A 596 -11.04 24.27 -29.10
C ALA A 596 -10.67 23.65 -30.46
N SER A 597 -11.32 24.09 -31.55
CA SER A 597 -11.07 23.61 -32.91
C SER A 597 -9.66 23.87 -33.43
N GLU A 598 -8.99 24.91 -32.93
CA GLU A 598 -7.60 25.19 -33.30
C GLU A 598 -6.63 24.42 -32.41
N VAL A 599 -6.92 24.29 -31.11
CA VAL A 599 -6.10 23.49 -30.17
C VAL A 599 -6.05 22.03 -30.59
N MET A 600 -7.17 21.48 -31.07
CA MET A 600 -7.23 20.09 -31.57
C MET A 600 -6.33 19.81 -32.77
N LYS A 601 -5.79 20.84 -33.43
CA LYS A 601 -4.89 20.70 -34.60
C LYS A 601 -3.42 20.69 -34.20
N ASP A 602 -3.10 20.91 -32.93
CA ASP A 602 -1.73 20.87 -32.45
C ASP A 602 -1.13 19.47 -32.63
N VAL A 603 0.14 19.44 -33.06
CA VAL A 603 0.93 18.22 -33.18
C VAL A 603 1.71 18.00 -31.89
N PRO A 604 1.74 16.76 -31.32
CA PRO A 604 2.56 16.49 -30.14
C PRO A 604 4.04 16.63 -30.45
N VAL A 605 4.83 17.07 -29.47
CA VAL A 605 6.29 17.07 -29.53
C VAL A 605 6.77 15.62 -29.71
N PRO A 606 7.60 15.32 -30.72
CA PRO A 606 8.05 13.95 -30.98
C PRO A 606 8.70 13.29 -29.74
N GLY A 607 8.28 12.07 -29.44
CA GLY A 607 8.80 11.27 -28.30
C GLY A 607 8.30 11.70 -26.92
N ALA A 608 7.49 12.75 -26.79
CA ALA A 608 7.01 13.25 -25.50
C ALA A 608 6.18 12.22 -24.73
N ALA A 609 5.23 11.54 -25.38
CA ALA A 609 4.38 10.54 -24.75
C ALA A 609 5.20 9.36 -24.19
N ASP A 610 6.15 8.85 -24.98
CA ASP A 610 7.05 7.76 -24.55
C ASP A 610 7.98 8.17 -23.42
N ALA A 611 8.56 9.38 -23.48
CA ALA A 611 9.43 9.90 -22.43
C ALA A 611 8.67 10.06 -21.11
N LEU A 612 7.47 10.64 -21.15
CA LEU A 612 6.62 10.78 -19.98
C LEU A 612 6.19 9.42 -19.44
N ARG A 613 5.82 8.45 -20.28
CA ARG A 613 5.49 7.08 -19.86
C ARG A 613 6.64 6.40 -19.10
N ARG A 614 7.90 6.59 -19.54
CA ARG A 614 9.09 6.12 -18.80
C ARG A 614 9.26 6.87 -17.48
N LEU A 615 9.14 8.19 -17.49
CA LEU A 615 9.26 9.01 -16.29
C LEU A 615 8.16 8.70 -15.25
N ARG A 616 6.98 8.23 -15.67
CA ARG A 616 5.92 7.76 -14.76
C ARG A 616 6.44 6.71 -13.79
N GLU A 617 7.44 5.89 -14.13
CA GLU A 617 7.99 4.89 -13.20
C GLU A 617 8.57 5.50 -11.92
N GLN A 618 9.08 6.73 -12.01
CA GLN A 618 9.75 7.47 -10.92
C GLN A 618 8.93 8.68 -10.43
N TYR A 619 8.03 9.19 -11.27
CA TYR A 619 7.31 10.44 -11.05
C TYR A 619 5.79 10.28 -11.13
N PHE A 620 5.08 11.11 -10.38
CA PHE A 620 3.72 11.51 -10.72
C PHE A 620 3.79 12.58 -11.81
N ILE A 621 3.26 12.27 -12.99
CA ILE A 621 3.23 13.19 -14.12
C ILE A 621 2.00 14.07 -14.01
N ARG A 622 2.20 15.37 -13.81
CA ARG A 622 1.12 16.35 -13.64
C ARG A 622 1.25 17.43 -14.70
N PHE A 623 0.26 17.56 -15.58
CA PHE A 623 0.25 18.69 -16.50
C PHE A 623 -0.16 19.96 -15.75
N LEU A 624 0.60 21.04 -15.92
CA LEU A 624 0.36 22.33 -15.29
C LEU A 624 0.49 23.46 -16.32
N THR A 625 -0.64 23.87 -16.88
CA THR A 625 -0.71 24.78 -18.02
C THR A 625 -1.49 26.05 -17.70
N ALA A 626 -1.11 27.19 -18.31
CA ALA A 626 -1.78 28.47 -18.14
C ALA A 626 -2.67 28.78 -19.35
N ARG A 627 -3.99 28.65 -19.20
CA ARG A 627 -4.97 28.70 -20.31
C ARG A 627 -6.17 29.60 -20.04
N GLY A 628 -5.98 30.68 -19.28
CA GLY A 628 -7.07 31.59 -18.91
C GLY A 628 -7.83 32.23 -20.08
N SER A 629 -7.27 32.21 -21.30
CA SER A 629 -7.90 32.76 -22.51
C SER A 629 -8.67 31.73 -23.35
N TYR A 630 -8.68 30.45 -22.97
CA TYR A 630 -9.31 29.39 -23.75
C TYR A 630 -10.80 29.27 -23.40
N GLU A 631 -11.59 28.80 -24.37
CA GLU A 631 -12.95 28.34 -24.13
C GLU A 631 -12.88 26.94 -23.49
N ASP A 632 -13.36 26.80 -22.26
CA ASP A 632 -13.32 25.56 -21.50
C ASP A 632 -11.92 24.90 -21.46
N PRO A 633 -10.93 25.59 -20.85
CA PRO A 633 -9.52 25.21 -20.96
C PRO A 633 -9.23 23.80 -20.46
N PHE A 634 -10.00 23.30 -19.48
CA PHE A 634 -9.80 21.98 -18.91
C PHE A 634 -10.21 20.88 -19.90
N ASN A 635 -11.47 20.88 -20.35
CA ASN A 635 -12.00 19.80 -21.20
C ASN A 635 -11.31 19.75 -22.56
N VAL A 636 -11.01 20.92 -23.15
CA VAL A 636 -10.27 20.99 -24.42
C VAL A 636 -8.89 20.38 -24.30
N THR A 637 -8.16 20.73 -23.23
CA THR A 637 -6.80 20.24 -23.00
C THR A 637 -6.77 18.75 -22.70
N GLN A 638 -7.65 18.28 -21.82
CA GLN A 638 -7.80 16.86 -21.53
C GLN A 638 -8.08 16.05 -22.79
N THR A 639 -9.07 16.47 -23.58
CA THR A 639 -9.46 15.76 -24.81
C THR A 639 -8.28 15.69 -25.79
N TRP A 640 -7.49 16.77 -25.93
CA TRP A 640 -6.30 16.74 -26.77
C TRP A 640 -5.23 15.76 -26.25
N LEU A 641 -4.98 15.72 -24.94
CA LEU A 641 -4.03 14.78 -24.33
C LEU A 641 -4.44 13.32 -24.57
N GLU A 642 -5.73 13.00 -24.39
CA GLU A 642 -6.30 11.67 -24.60
C GLU A 642 -6.20 11.23 -26.07
N LEU A 643 -6.49 12.14 -27.02
CA LEU A 643 -6.37 11.86 -28.46
C LEU A 643 -4.92 11.61 -28.91
N ASN A 644 -3.93 12.05 -28.13
CA ASN A 644 -2.50 11.92 -28.43
C ASN A 644 -1.78 10.92 -27.50
N ASP A 645 -2.53 10.03 -26.84
CA ASP A 645 -2.00 8.92 -26.04
C ASP A 645 -1.06 9.36 -24.88
N PHE A 646 -1.33 10.52 -24.29
CA PHE A 646 -0.60 10.98 -23.11
C PHE A 646 -1.17 10.37 -21.82
N GLU A 647 -0.33 9.65 -21.08
CA GLU A 647 -0.64 9.15 -19.75
C GLU A 647 -0.20 10.16 -18.68
N TYR A 648 -1.14 10.67 -17.88
CA TYR A 648 -0.86 11.61 -16.78
C TYR A 648 -1.67 11.28 -15.52
N ASP A 649 -1.20 11.74 -14.35
CA ASP A 649 -1.86 11.54 -13.07
C ASP A 649 -2.80 12.70 -12.71
N GLU A 650 -2.50 13.91 -13.18
CA GLU A 650 -3.32 15.10 -12.95
C GLU A 650 -3.17 16.12 -14.08
N LEU A 651 -4.26 16.82 -14.39
CA LEU A 651 -4.25 18.02 -15.23
C LEU A 651 -4.67 19.23 -14.37
N ILE A 652 -3.79 20.22 -14.30
CA ILE A 652 -4.03 21.48 -13.60
C ILE A 652 -4.00 22.60 -14.64
N VAL A 653 -5.11 23.32 -14.70
CA VAL A 653 -5.24 24.50 -15.54
C VAL A 653 -5.29 25.73 -14.64
N VAL A 654 -4.39 26.67 -14.89
CA VAL A 654 -4.38 27.98 -14.24
C VAL A 654 -4.70 29.09 -15.23
N ASP A 655 -5.08 30.25 -14.71
CA ASP A 655 -5.42 31.44 -15.50
C ASP A 655 -4.20 32.06 -16.20
N ARG A 656 -3.06 32.12 -15.49
CA ARG A 656 -1.82 32.76 -15.95
C ARG A 656 -0.57 32.03 -15.46
N PRO A 657 0.58 32.16 -16.15
CA PRO A 657 1.82 31.44 -15.79
C PRO A 657 2.25 31.64 -14.34
N GLN A 658 2.07 32.85 -13.78
CA GLN A 658 2.49 33.14 -12.41
C GLN A 658 1.71 32.38 -11.34
N SER A 659 0.51 31.90 -11.68
CA SER A 659 -0.35 31.11 -10.81
C SER A 659 0.17 29.67 -10.67
N LYS A 660 1.01 29.18 -11.59
CA LYS A 660 1.64 27.85 -11.46
C LYS A 660 2.40 27.67 -10.14
N VAL A 661 3.00 28.75 -9.62
CA VAL A 661 3.82 28.72 -8.39
C VAL A 661 3.08 28.17 -7.18
N CYS A 662 1.76 28.38 -7.05
CA CYS A 662 1.02 27.89 -5.88
C CYS A 662 0.82 26.36 -5.89
N HIS A 663 1.14 25.69 -6.99
CA HIS A 663 1.05 24.23 -7.13
C HIS A 663 2.39 23.52 -6.94
N LEU A 664 3.49 24.26 -6.82
CA LEU A 664 4.84 23.72 -6.74
C LEU A 664 5.36 23.68 -5.30
N THR A 665 6.19 22.69 -4.98
CA THR A 665 6.91 22.58 -3.71
C THR A 665 8.40 22.30 -3.96
N PRO A 666 9.30 22.51 -2.96
CA PRO A 666 10.74 22.24 -3.11
C PRO A 666 11.09 20.80 -3.53
N GLU A 667 10.18 19.85 -3.33
CA GLU A 667 10.36 18.44 -3.69
C GLU A 667 9.94 18.12 -5.13
N THR A 668 9.20 19.03 -5.77
CA THR A 668 8.64 18.91 -7.13
C THR A 668 9.63 19.41 -8.18
N ILE A 669 9.44 19.04 -9.45
CA ILE A 669 10.18 19.60 -10.58
C ILE A 669 9.17 20.14 -11.58
N LEU A 670 9.36 21.37 -12.06
CA LEU A 670 8.62 21.91 -13.22
C LEU A 670 9.45 21.78 -14.50
N VAL A 671 8.89 21.17 -15.54
CA VAL A 671 9.39 21.21 -16.92
C VAL A 671 8.56 22.22 -17.70
N ASP A 672 9.18 23.27 -18.21
CA ASP A 672 8.54 24.37 -18.93
C ASP A 672 9.52 24.92 -19.98
N ASP A 673 9.04 25.46 -21.11
CA ASP A 673 9.90 26.10 -22.11
C ASP A 673 10.39 27.49 -21.64
N PHE A 674 9.69 28.06 -20.65
CA PHE A 674 9.89 29.38 -20.07
C PHE A 674 9.91 30.51 -21.11
N THR A 675 9.21 30.36 -22.23
CA THR A 675 9.15 31.40 -23.26
C THR A 675 7.83 32.17 -23.24
N GLN A 676 7.85 33.40 -23.77
CA GLN A 676 6.69 34.29 -23.85
C GLN A 676 6.69 35.06 -25.18
N GLY A 677 5.51 35.50 -25.59
CA GLY A 677 5.33 36.21 -26.85
C GLY A 677 5.43 35.26 -28.04
N HIS A 678 4.79 34.09 -27.96
CA HIS A 678 4.84 33.05 -29.02
C HIS A 678 4.24 33.52 -30.35
N GLU A 679 3.49 34.61 -30.38
CA GLU A 679 3.03 35.27 -31.60
C GLU A 679 4.15 35.94 -32.41
N LYS A 680 5.32 36.13 -31.79
CA LYS A 680 6.50 36.74 -32.43
C LYS A 680 7.33 35.69 -33.16
N GLU A 681 8.12 36.18 -34.12
CA GLU A 681 9.11 35.36 -34.83
C GLU A 681 10.16 34.79 -33.87
N GLU A 682 10.56 35.57 -32.86
CA GLU A 682 11.48 35.15 -31.81
C GLU A 682 10.83 35.34 -30.44
N PRO A 683 10.27 34.27 -29.83
CA PRO A 683 9.78 34.30 -28.46
C PRO A 683 10.94 34.64 -27.51
N SER A 684 10.63 35.41 -26.47
CA SER A 684 11.63 35.82 -25.47
C SER A 684 11.53 34.95 -24.23
N LEU A 685 12.62 34.84 -23.47
CA LEU A 685 12.60 34.14 -22.19
C LEU A 685 11.82 34.93 -21.14
N ASN A 686 10.99 34.22 -20.38
CA ASN A 686 10.28 34.74 -19.23
C ASN A 686 11.19 34.72 -17.99
N GLN A 687 12.27 35.50 -18.05
CA GLN A 687 13.29 35.57 -16.99
C GLN A 687 12.68 35.87 -15.61
N LYS A 688 11.69 36.78 -15.57
CA LYS A 688 10.97 37.14 -14.35
C LYS A 688 10.29 35.94 -13.68
N PHE A 689 9.74 35.01 -14.45
CA PHE A 689 9.12 33.81 -13.90
C PHE A 689 10.16 32.82 -13.37
N MET A 690 11.26 32.61 -14.11
CA MET A 690 12.39 31.79 -13.67
C MET A 690 13.04 32.33 -12.39
N ASP A 691 13.21 33.65 -12.28
CA ASP A 691 13.73 34.31 -11.08
C ASP A 691 12.81 34.09 -9.88
N LYS A 692 11.49 34.13 -10.09
CA LYS A 692 10.50 33.86 -9.04
C LYS A 692 10.58 32.41 -8.54
N LEU A 693 10.75 31.43 -9.44
CA LEU A 693 10.94 30.03 -9.06
C LEU A 693 12.24 29.84 -8.27
N SER A 694 13.32 30.44 -8.75
CA SER A 694 14.64 30.39 -8.09
C SER A 694 14.61 31.01 -6.69
N ALA A 695 13.99 32.19 -6.54
CA ALA A 695 13.83 32.87 -5.26
C ALA A 695 13.00 32.04 -4.26
N ALA A 696 12.01 31.30 -4.76
CA ALA A 696 11.19 30.38 -3.97
C ALA A 696 11.85 29.00 -3.73
N LYS A 697 13.07 28.77 -4.26
CA LYS A 697 13.79 27.48 -4.22
C LYS A 697 12.97 26.32 -4.81
N LEU A 698 12.24 26.59 -5.88
CA LEU A 698 11.44 25.61 -6.60
C LEU A 698 12.26 25.01 -7.74
N PRO A 699 12.53 23.69 -7.76
CA PRO A 699 13.29 23.07 -8.84
C PRO A 699 12.56 23.13 -10.18
N PHE A 700 13.30 23.42 -11.25
CA PHE A 700 12.76 23.39 -12.61
C PHE A 700 13.82 22.94 -13.62
N VAL A 701 13.35 22.42 -14.75
CA VAL A 701 14.13 22.05 -15.92
C VAL A 701 13.56 22.81 -17.12
N ARG A 702 14.42 23.54 -17.82
CA ARG A 702 14.01 24.26 -19.03
C ARG A 702 13.96 23.29 -20.21
N PHE A 703 12.82 23.21 -20.86
CA PHE A 703 12.68 22.54 -22.15
C PHE A 703 13.20 23.47 -23.25
N PRO A 704 14.19 23.07 -24.07
CA PRO A 704 14.69 23.92 -25.15
C PRO A 704 13.59 24.16 -26.20
N LEU A 705 13.47 25.39 -26.71
CA LEU A 705 12.47 25.72 -27.74
C LEU A 705 12.79 24.95 -29.03
N GLY A 706 11.86 24.12 -29.50
CA GLY A 706 12.08 23.21 -30.63
C GLY A 706 13.00 22.02 -30.31
N GLY A 707 13.35 21.82 -29.04
CA GLY A 707 14.14 20.68 -28.57
C GLY A 707 13.33 19.40 -28.43
N SER A 708 14.00 18.38 -27.92
CA SER A 708 13.43 17.04 -27.71
C SER A 708 13.46 16.62 -26.23
N TRP A 709 12.60 15.68 -25.85
CA TRP A 709 12.64 15.09 -24.50
C TRP A 709 13.97 14.38 -24.22
N GLU A 710 14.62 13.80 -25.23
CA GLU A 710 15.92 13.13 -25.10
C GLU A 710 16.99 14.05 -24.50
N GLU A 711 16.96 15.35 -24.82
CA GLU A 711 17.92 16.34 -24.32
C GLU A 711 17.79 16.59 -22.80
N ILE A 712 16.58 16.46 -22.25
CA ILE A 712 16.32 16.75 -20.83
C ILE A 712 16.19 15.49 -19.97
N MET A 713 15.99 14.31 -20.56
CA MET A 713 15.86 13.04 -19.84
C MET A 713 17.01 12.77 -18.84
N PRO A 714 18.29 13.02 -19.16
CA PRO A 714 19.39 12.81 -18.20
C PRO A 714 19.32 13.66 -16.93
N GLN A 715 18.56 14.77 -16.95
CA GLN A 715 18.35 15.62 -15.77
C GLN A 715 17.19 15.13 -14.89
N LEU A 716 16.32 14.29 -15.46
CA LEU A 716 15.10 13.81 -14.81
C LEU A 716 15.24 12.36 -14.32
N VAL A 717 15.96 11.50 -15.03
CA VAL A 717 16.21 10.12 -14.62
C VAL A 717 17.28 10.09 -13.52
N ARG A 718 16.96 9.48 -12.38
CA ARG A 718 17.91 9.25 -11.29
C ARG A 718 18.55 7.88 -11.36
#